data_AF-A0A2P6TDJ1-F1
#
_entry.id   AF-A0A2P6TDJ1-F1
#
_cell.length_a   1.000
_cell.length_b   1.000
_cell.length_c   1.000
_cell.angle_alpha   90.00
_cell.angle_beta   90.00
_cell.angle_gamma   90.00
#
_symmetry.space_group_name_H-M   'P 1'
#
loop_
_entity.id
_entity.type
_entity.pdbx_description
1 polymer ?
#
loop_
_entity_poly.entity_id
_entity_poly.type
_entity_poly.pdbx_seq_one_letter_code
_entity_poly.pdbx_strand_id
1 'polypeptide(L)'
;MAAMTTTIRCQVPVAGTAAAAAKQAAHLAAPRCNPLRAAAAQRAAAPRGLVAVQAVAAPPAPAAASASTPKSNVTEDKATQKPTAIITGASSGLGLNAANALAQSGDWHVIMACRDFAKAERAAQKLGMPKGSYTVMHLDLASLESVRQFVQNFKNSGRRLDALVANAAVYLPTAKEPTFTADGFELSVGTNHLGHFLLVNLLLEDLKNSPKNNPAGAPRCIIVGSITGNTNTLAGNVPPKADLGDLRGLTTGLDGRNSSMINGGEFDGAKAYKDSKVCNMLTMRQLHQRFHDSTGVTFASLYPGCIAETGLFRNHIGLFRTLFPPFQKFITKGYVSEAEAGRRLAQVVSDPSLNKSGVYWSWDNDKSSLWFDSVDGALENRVSEEVSDDKKGSKLWDVSVKLHNPTRQWRTRCVAARQPTYSWAGCCISVRLGKMLNEAQLHKAVAALLKFVSAAPETLLEEDELLYLVIALKKVPQKPRNDKPVRIPIPHPIYTVDNAEVCLFVKDHKGEGHKAAKSKVREERMAGISKVVGVSKLRTKYESHEAKRQLCNSYDLFAADERILPSLPKLLGKSFFKKKKQPVPVRLTGKDWAAQIRKACEATYLFWSGGNSLTIKVARSSQSEQQCVENALAAINAAVEKVPRKWEGVQALFLKTADSVALPVYQVLPDAAQKIES
;
A
#
# COMPACT_ATOMS: atom_id res chain seq x y z
N MET A 1 6.12 76.52 19.42
CA MET A 1 4.70 76.84 19.11
C MET A 1 4.04 75.50 18.76
N ALA A 2 3.01 75.01 19.45
CA ALA A 2 1.68 75.60 19.75
C ALA A 2 0.73 75.53 18.52
N ALA A 3 -0.52 75.06 18.59
CA ALA A 3 -1.25 74.39 19.71
C ALA A 3 -2.57 73.71 19.25
N MET A 4 -3.02 72.66 19.99
CA MET A 4 -4.42 72.17 20.19
C MET A 4 -5.28 71.86 18.92
N THR A 5 -6.61 71.60 18.83
CA THR A 5 -7.84 71.34 19.66
C THR A 5 -8.90 70.77 18.66
N THR A 6 -10.02 70.02 18.88
CA THR A 6 -10.72 69.20 19.91
C THR A 6 -11.99 68.60 19.22
N THR A 7 -12.61 67.42 19.49
CA THR A 7 -12.33 66.23 20.34
C THR A 7 -12.77 64.94 19.57
N ILE A 8 -13.64 63.96 19.92
CA ILE A 8 -14.48 63.60 21.11
C ILE A 8 -14.79 62.06 21.18
N ARG A 9 -15.50 61.69 22.26
CA ARG A 9 -16.21 60.45 22.69
C ARG A 9 -17.09 59.71 21.64
N CYS A 10 -17.59 58.46 21.80
CA CYS A 10 -17.70 57.45 22.90
C CYS A 10 -18.16 56.06 22.33
N GLN A 11 -18.40 54.91 23.01
CA GLN A 11 -18.16 54.37 24.38
C GLN A 11 -18.36 52.81 24.39
N VAL A 12 -17.44 52.00 24.94
CA VAL A 12 -17.74 50.68 25.58
C VAL A 12 -16.65 50.35 26.64
N PRO A 13 -16.99 50.00 27.90
CA PRO A 13 -15.99 49.64 28.93
C PRO A 13 -15.97 48.16 29.39
N VAL A 14 -14.75 47.61 29.49
CA VAL A 14 -14.15 46.85 30.62
C VAL A 14 -14.97 45.80 31.43
N ALA A 15 -14.63 44.52 31.21
CA ALA A 15 -14.32 43.39 32.13
C ALA A 15 -14.89 43.24 33.57
N GLY A 16 -15.02 41.97 34.06
CA GLY A 16 -15.39 41.69 35.47
C GLY A 16 -15.39 40.24 36.01
N THR A 17 -14.24 39.52 36.06
CA THR A 17 -13.93 38.42 37.02
C THR A 17 -14.85 37.16 37.09
N ALA A 18 -14.54 36.19 38.00
CA ALA A 18 -15.13 34.85 38.06
C ALA A 18 -15.19 34.25 39.49
N ALA A 19 -16.15 33.35 39.79
CA ALA A 19 -16.06 32.38 40.90
C ALA A 19 -17.08 31.20 40.85
N ALA A 20 -16.57 30.04 41.28
CA ALA A 20 -17.13 28.80 41.87
C ALA A 20 -18.65 28.56 42.19
N ALA A 21 -19.05 27.30 41.93
CA ALA A 21 -19.71 26.34 42.86
C ALA A 21 -21.22 26.34 43.23
N ALA A 22 -21.92 25.35 42.62
CA ALA A 22 -22.63 24.22 43.27
C ALA A 22 -24.04 24.35 43.96
N LYS A 23 -24.88 23.31 43.72
CA LYS A 23 -26.15 22.91 44.39
C LYS A 23 -27.37 23.83 44.12
N GLN A 24 -28.65 23.45 44.29
CA GLN A 24 -29.27 22.18 44.77
C GLN A 24 -30.71 21.99 44.22
N ALA A 25 -31.17 20.72 44.07
CA ALA A 25 -32.60 20.28 44.03
C ALA A 25 -33.53 20.88 42.92
N ALA A 26 -34.71 20.36 42.57
CA ALA A 26 -35.43 19.06 42.68
C ALA A 26 -36.44 19.02 41.48
N HIS A 27 -37.21 17.98 41.11
CA HIS A 27 -38.03 17.08 41.92
C HIS A 27 -38.57 15.87 41.11
N LEU A 28 -39.21 14.91 41.81
CA LEU A 28 -40.12 13.83 41.35
C LEU A 28 -39.58 12.45 40.90
N ALA A 29 -39.97 11.45 41.72
CA ALA A 29 -40.45 10.10 41.37
C ALA A 29 -39.47 9.01 40.85
N ALA A 30 -38.73 8.40 41.80
CA ALA A 30 -38.51 6.94 41.83
C ALA A 30 -39.81 6.23 42.38
N PRO A 31 -39.93 4.89 42.64
CA PRO A 31 -38.90 3.88 42.95
C PRO A 31 -39.22 2.46 42.34
N ARG A 32 -38.79 1.26 42.80
CA ARG A 32 -37.93 0.72 43.90
C ARG A 32 -37.34 -0.63 43.41
N CYS A 33 -36.01 -0.82 43.35
CA CYS A 33 -35.15 -1.50 44.35
C CYS A 33 -35.12 -3.04 44.36
N ASN A 34 -33.94 -3.61 44.07
CA ASN A 34 -33.43 -4.84 44.70
C ASN A 34 -33.19 -4.63 46.21
N PRO A 35 -32.95 -5.73 46.96
CA PRO A 35 -31.78 -5.76 47.85
C PRO A 35 -30.85 -6.98 47.60
N LEU A 36 -29.67 -6.93 48.22
CA LEU A 36 -28.58 -7.92 48.10
C LEU A 36 -28.16 -8.44 49.49
N ARG A 37 -27.82 -9.74 49.58
CA ARG A 37 -27.02 -10.39 50.67
C ARG A 37 -27.67 -10.36 52.08
N ALA A 38 -27.31 -11.18 53.07
CA ALA A 38 -26.70 -12.54 53.21
C ALA A 38 -26.85 -12.92 54.72
N ALA A 39 -26.27 -13.95 55.36
CA ALA A 39 -25.25 -14.96 55.04
C ALA A 39 -25.35 -16.15 56.04
N ALA A 40 -24.58 -17.23 55.79
CA ALA A 40 -24.27 -18.34 56.73
C ALA A 40 -25.46 -19.22 57.20
N ALA A 41 -25.28 -20.39 57.83
CA ALA A 41 -24.28 -21.47 57.63
C ALA A 41 -24.70 -22.71 58.46
N GLN A 42 -24.41 -23.93 58.00
CA GLN A 42 -24.28 -25.11 58.87
C GLN A 42 -23.48 -26.25 58.19
N ARG A 43 -23.09 -27.28 58.96
CA ARG A 43 -22.16 -28.36 58.58
C ARG A 43 -22.78 -29.75 58.82
N ALA A 44 -22.47 -30.69 57.93
CA ALA A 44 -22.36 -32.13 58.20
C ALA A 44 -21.18 -32.67 57.36
N ALA A 45 -20.62 -33.86 57.66
CA ALA A 45 -19.30 -34.23 57.16
C ALA A 45 -19.07 -35.74 56.90
N ALA A 46 -18.14 -36.01 55.97
CA ALA A 46 -17.39 -37.28 55.79
C ALA A 46 -18.19 -38.51 55.29
N PRO A 47 -17.54 -39.58 54.77
CA PRO A 47 -16.08 -39.82 54.66
C PRO A 47 -15.54 -39.92 53.22
N ARG A 48 -14.25 -40.28 53.10
CA ARG A 48 -13.52 -40.50 51.84
C ARG A 48 -13.56 -41.99 51.45
N GLY A 49 -13.50 -42.27 50.14
CA GLY A 49 -13.12 -43.58 49.59
C GLY A 49 -12.40 -43.39 48.25
N LEU A 50 -11.32 -44.13 48.00
CA LEU A 50 -10.67 -44.21 46.68
C LEU A 50 -11.27 -45.38 45.89
N VAL A 51 -11.72 -45.12 44.67
CA VAL A 51 -11.76 -46.12 43.60
C VAL A 51 -11.31 -45.44 42.31
N ALA A 52 -10.41 -46.06 41.56
CA ALA A 52 -10.03 -45.65 40.22
C ALA A 52 -10.71 -46.57 39.20
N VAL A 53 -11.25 -46.01 38.11
CA VAL A 53 -11.80 -46.77 36.98
C VAL A 53 -11.26 -46.17 35.68
N GLN A 54 -10.89 -47.04 34.75
CA GLN A 54 -10.22 -46.67 33.50
C GLN A 54 -11.23 -46.21 32.44
N ALA A 55 -10.80 -45.32 31.54
CA ALA A 55 -11.51 -45.06 30.28
C ALA A 55 -11.16 -46.17 29.27
N VAL A 56 -12.17 -46.82 28.71
CA VAL A 56 -12.02 -47.91 27.74
C VAL A 56 -11.85 -47.34 26.32
N ALA A 57 -10.90 -47.89 25.55
CA ALA A 57 -10.70 -47.57 24.14
C ALA A 57 -11.41 -48.58 23.22
N ALA A 58 -11.94 -48.10 22.10
CA ALA A 58 -12.55 -48.92 21.04
C ALA A 58 -11.59 -49.09 19.83
N PRO A 59 -11.76 -50.15 19.00
CA PRO A 59 -10.64 -50.72 18.24
C PRO A 59 -10.41 -50.15 16.83
N PRO A 60 -9.20 -50.35 16.25
CA PRO A 60 -8.87 -49.96 14.88
C PRO A 60 -8.91 -51.13 13.86
N ALA A 61 -9.46 -50.91 12.67
CA ALA A 61 -9.19 -51.64 11.41
C ALA A 61 -10.00 -51.01 10.24
N PRO A 62 -9.68 -51.27 8.96
CA PRO A 62 -8.47 -51.92 8.42
C PRO A 62 -7.60 -50.96 7.58
N ALA A 63 -6.38 -51.38 7.25
CA ALA A 63 -5.59 -50.77 6.17
C ALA A 63 -5.96 -51.42 4.82
N ALA A 64 -6.07 -50.62 3.75
CA ALA A 64 -6.36 -51.10 2.40
C ALA A 64 -5.42 -50.45 1.36
N ALA A 65 -5.16 -51.21 0.29
CA ALA A 65 -4.13 -51.01 -0.73
C ALA A 65 -3.83 -49.59 -1.22
N SER A 66 -2.55 -49.34 -1.51
CA SER A 66 -2.07 -48.15 -2.22
C SER A 66 -2.50 -48.15 -3.70
N ALA A 67 -3.71 -47.66 -3.99
CA ALA A 67 -4.12 -47.33 -5.34
C ALA A 67 -3.35 -46.11 -5.84
N SER A 68 -2.35 -46.34 -6.70
CA SER A 68 -1.54 -45.29 -7.31
C SER A 68 -2.31 -44.57 -8.44
N THR A 69 -3.20 -43.64 -8.07
CA THR A 69 -3.87 -42.76 -9.05
C THR A 69 -2.82 -41.92 -9.77
N PRO A 70 -2.77 -41.91 -11.13
CA PRO A 70 -1.80 -41.10 -11.85
C PRO A 70 -1.96 -39.61 -11.52
N LYS A 71 -0.83 -38.88 -11.44
CA LYS A 71 -0.84 -37.41 -11.45
C LYS A 71 -1.13 -36.90 -12.86
N SER A 72 -2.38 -37.01 -13.29
CA SER A 72 -2.84 -36.34 -14.50
C SER A 72 -2.89 -34.84 -14.24
N ASN A 73 -1.87 -34.12 -14.71
CA ASN A 73 -1.95 -32.67 -14.89
C ASN A 73 -2.94 -32.38 -16.04
N VAL A 74 -4.24 -32.58 -15.80
CA VAL A 74 -5.29 -32.13 -16.70
C VAL A 74 -5.38 -30.62 -16.56
N THR A 75 -4.61 -29.90 -17.38
CA THR A 75 -4.94 -28.52 -17.71
C THR A 75 -6.29 -28.56 -18.42
N GLU A 76 -7.34 -28.03 -17.77
CA GLU A 76 -8.64 -27.84 -18.42
C GLU A 76 -8.44 -27.05 -19.72
N ASP A 77 -8.98 -27.57 -20.82
CA ASP A 77 -8.85 -26.95 -22.14
C ASP A 77 -9.33 -25.49 -22.09
N LYS A 78 -8.52 -24.57 -22.63
CA LYS A 78 -8.91 -23.17 -22.75
C LYS A 78 -10.20 -22.99 -23.55
N ALA A 79 -10.55 -23.93 -24.43
CA ALA A 79 -11.84 -23.95 -25.12
C ALA A 79 -13.05 -24.11 -24.18
N THR A 80 -12.94 -24.87 -23.09
CA THR A 80 -14.05 -25.12 -22.13
C THR A 80 -14.10 -24.12 -20.96
N GLN A 81 -13.04 -23.34 -20.76
CA GLN A 81 -13.01 -22.27 -19.75
C GLN A 81 -13.93 -21.10 -20.11
N LYS A 82 -14.56 -20.49 -19.09
CA LYS A 82 -15.31 -19.23 -19.21
C LYS A 82 -14.46 -18.09 -19.80
N PRO A 83 -15.01 -17.28 -20.73
CA PRO A 83 -14.34 -16.09 -21.25
C PRO A 83 -13.79 -15.21 -20.13
N THR A 84 -12.55 -14.75 -20.29
CA THR A 84 -11.80 -14.08 -19.23
C THR A 84 -11.43 -12.66 -19.64
N ALA A 85 -11.83 -11.69 -18.80
CA ALA A 85 -11.60 -10.26 -18.99
C ALA A 85 -10.60 -9.70 -17.97
N ILE A 86 -9.50 -9.09 -18.42
CA ILE A 86 -8.60 -8.30 -17.58
C ILE A 86 -9.12 -6.85 -17.52
N ILE A 87 -9.35 -6.32 -16.32
CA ILE A 87 -9.71 -4.90 -16.13
C ILE A 87 -8.69 -4.22 -15.24
N THR A 88 -7.96 -3.24 -15.78
CA THR A 88 -6.97 -2.47 -15.02
C THR A 88 -7.66 -1.45 -14.10
N GLY A 89 -7.18 -1.33 -12.86
CA GLY A 89 -7.69 -0.35 -11.90
C GLY A 89 -9.07 -0.67 -11.31
N ALA A 90 -9.55 -1.91 -11.43
CA ALA A 90 -10.88 -2.38 -11.02
C ALA A 90 -11.23 -2.31 -9.51
N SER A 91 -10.49 -1.52 -8.71
CA SER A 91 -10.69 -1.40 -7.25
C SER A 91 -11.63 -0.27 -6.81
N SER A 92 -12.08 0.58 -7.74
CA SER A 92 -13.07 1.67 -7.53
C SER A 92 -13.49 2.28 -8.87
N GLY A 93 -14.64 2.96 -8.93
CA GLY A 93 -15.03 3.70 -10.13
C GLY A 93 -15.51 2.82 -11.27
N LEU A 94 -15.38 3.35 -12.48
CA LEU A 94 -15.75 2.72 -13.75
C LEU A 94 -15.32 1.24 -13.83
N GLY A 95 -14.03 0.95 -13.68
CA GLY A 95 -13.50 -0.42 -13.77
C GLY A 95 -14.02 -1.39 -12.70
N LEU A 96 -14.36 -0.91 -11.49
CA LEU A 96 -14.98 -1.77 -10.47
C LEU A 96 -16.43 -2.11 -10.85
N ASN A 97 -17.18 -1.12 -11.33
CA ASN A 97 -18.58 -1.32 -11.70
C ASN A 97 -18.72 -2.17 -12.99
N ALA A 98 -17.79 -2.04 -13.93
CA ALA A 98 -17.69 -2.94 -15.09
C ALA A 98 -17.25 -4.36 -14.69
N ALA A 99 -16.29 -4.49 -13.76
CA ALA A 99 -15.91 -5.79 -13.20
C ALA A 99 -17.12 -6.47 -12.52
N ASN A 100 -17.91 -5.72 -11.75
CA ASN A 100 -19.15 -6.24 -11.17
C ASN A 100 -20.16 -6.61 -12.26
N ALA A 101 -20.42 -5.77 -13.26
CA ALA A 101 -21.38 -6.06 -14.32
C ALA A 101 -21.06 -7.37 -15.09
N LEU A 102 -19.81 -7.58 -15.49
CA LEU A 102 -19.38 -8.84 -16.13
C LEU A 102 -19.43 -10.03 -15.17
N ALA A 103 -19.01 -9.85 -13.91
CA ALA A 103 -19.03 -10.92 -12.90
C ALA A 103 -20.45 -11.34 -12.49
N GLN A 104 -21.43 -10.45 -12.60
CA GLN A 104 -22.85 -10.71 -12.29
C GLN A 104 -23.63 -11.32 -13.47
N SER A 105 -23.16 -11.21 -14.73
CA SER A 105 -23.80 -11.94 -15.85
C SER A 105 -23.62 -13.45 -15.71
N GLY A 106 -22.50 -13.87 -15.09
CA GLY A 106 -22.16 -15.25 -14.84
C GLY A 106 -21.36 -15.91 -15.98
N ASP A 107 -21.33 -15.32 -17.17
CA ASP A 107 -20.61 -15.86 -18.33
C ASP A 107 -19.09 -15.63 -18.22
N TRP A 108 -18.70 -14.49 -17.66
CA TRP A 108 -17.33 -14.01 -17.61
C TRP A 108 -16.60 -14.35 -16.31
N HIS A 109 -15.26 -14.44 -16.43
CA HIS A 109 -14.34 -14.38 -15.29
C HIS A 109 -13.50 -13.11 -15.34
N VAL A 110 -13.50 -12.31 -14.26
CA VAL A 110 -12.82 -11.00 -14.26
C VAL A 110 -11.50 -11.02 -13.50
N ILE A 111 -10.39 -10.76 -14.19
CA ILE A 111 -9.10 -10.47 -13.57
C ILE A 111 -9.08 -8.99 -13.17
N MET A 112 -9.23 -8.72 -11.87
CA MET A 112 -9.21 -7.38 -11.29
C MET A 112 -7.76 -6.95 -11.06
N ALA A 113 -7.12 -6.41 -12.10
CA ALA A 113 -5.71 -6.02 -12.08
C ALA A 113 -5.52 -4.69 -11.32
N CYS A 114 -5.01 -4.77 -10.09
CA CYS A 114 -5.04 -3.67 -9.11
C CYS A 114 -3.75 -3.56 -8.27
N ARG A 115 -3.34 -2.33 -7.97
CA ARG A 115 -2.27 -1.98 -7.02
C ARG A 115 -2.57 -2.42 -5.58
N ASP A 116 -3.77 -2.12 -5.08
CA ASP A 116 -4.20 -2.50 -3.72
C ASP A 116 -5.17 -3.68 -3.80
N PHE A 117 -4.63 -4.88 -3.61
CA PHE A 117 -5.37 -6.13 -3.52
C PHE A 117 -6.51 -6.05 -2.49
N ALA A 118 -6.22 -5.56 -1.29
CA ALA A 118 -7.12 -5.63 -0.15
C ALA A 118 -8.29 -4.63 -0.31
N LYS A 119 -8.06 -3.49 -0.97
CA LYS A 119 -9.11 -2.58 -1.41
C LYS A 119 -9.97 -3.18 -2.52
N ALA A 120 -9.37 -3.82 -3.52
CA ALA A 120 -10.11 -4.46 -4.61
C ALA A 120 -11.03 -5.59 -4.08
N GLU A 121 -10.48 -6.48 -3.26
CA GLU A 121 -11.19 -7.59 -2.62
C GLU A 121 -12.38 -7.10 -1.76
N ARG A 122 -12.14 -6.12 -0.86
CA ARG A 122 -13.22 -5.50 -0.07
C ARG A 122 -14.28 -4.80 -0.94
N ALA A 123 -13.89 -4.24 -2.08
CA ALA A 123 -14.82 -3.56 -2.98
C ALA A 123 -15.69 -4.56 -3.76
N ALA A 124 -15.11 -5.65 -4.26
CA ALA A 124 -15.83 -6.73 -4.91
C ALA A 124 -16.83 -7.41 -3.96
N GLN A 125 -16.39 -7.71 -2.73
CA GLN A 125 -17.25 -8.23 -1.66
C GLN A 125 -18.38 -7.25 -1.30
N LYS A 126 -18.11 -5.94 -1.23
CA LYS A 126 -19.14 -4.92 -0.94
C LYS A 126 -20.21 -4.83 -2.05
N LEU A 127 -19.85 -5.06 -3.31
CA LEU A 127 -20.79 -5.09 -4.43
C LEU A 127 -21.49 -6.45 -4.62
N GLY A 128 -21.18 -7.45 -3.78
CA GLY A 128 -21.78 -8.78 -3.88
C GLY A 128 -21.35 -9.57 -5.12
N MET A 129 -20.15 -9.30 -5.66
CA MET A 129 -19.62 -10.03 -6.82
C MET A 129 -19.54 -11.54 -6.50
N PRO A 130 -20.07 -12.45 -7.36
CA PRO A 130 -20.13 -13.88 -7.06
C PRO A 130 -18.76 -14.49 -6.78
N LYS A 131 -18.67 -15.34 -5.74
CA LYS A 131 -17.43 -16.06 -5.42
C LYS A 131 -16.99 -16.93 -6.59
N GLY A 132 -15.75 -16.75 -7.03
CA GLY A 132 -15.17 -17.51 -8.15
C GLY A 132 -15.40 -16.92 -9.54
N SER A 133 -16.18 -15.84 -9.70
CA SER A 133 -16.32 -15.11 -10.97
C SER A 133 -15.24 -14.04 -11.20
N TYR A 134 -14.32 -13.86 -10.24
CA TYR A 134 -13.22 -12.91 -10.35
C TYR A 134 -11.94 -13.40 -9.67
N THR A 135 -10.82 -12.75 -9.95
CA THR A 135 -9.53 -12.95 -9.27
C THR A 135 -8.78 -11.62 -9.22
N VAL A 136 -8.34 -11.22 -8.03
CA VAL A 136 -7.54 -9.99 -7.85
C VAL A 136 -6.07 -10.31 -8.08
N MET A 137 -5.39 -9.53 -8.92
CA MET A 137 -3.97 -9.69 -9.26
C MET A 137 -3.24 -8.36 -9.16
N HIS A 138 -1.95 -8.37 -8.78
CA HIS A 138 -1.18 -7.13 -8.66
C HIS A 138 -0.95 -6.48 -10.02
N LEU A 139 -1.28 -5.20 -10.13
CA LEU A 139 -0.83 -4.35 -11.21
C LEU A 139 -0.69 -2.91 -10.72
N ASP A 140 0.56 -2.44 -10.58
CA ASP A 140 0.85 -1.01 -10.67
C ASP A 140 1.33 -0.71 -12.10
N LEU A 141 0.72 0.29 -12.74
CA LEU A 141 1.09 0.75 -14.07
C LEU A 141 2.20 1.82 -14.01
N ALA A 142 2.50 2.35 -12.82
CA ALA A 142 3.65 3.22 -12.57
C ALA A 142 4.98 2.45 -12.38
N SER A 143 5.02 1.18 -12.78
CA SER A 143 6.25 0.37 -12.86
C SER A 143 6.16 -0.63 -14.01
N LEU A 144 7.02 -0.49 -15.02
CA LEU A 144 7.08 -1.39 -16.18
C LEU A 144 7.44 -2.83 -15.78
N GLU A 145 8.21 -2.99 -14.70
CA GLU A 145 8.49 -4.30 -14.11
C GLU A 145 7.24 -4.92 -13.47
N SER A 146 6.41 -4.13 -12.76
CA SER A 146 5.12 -4.63 -12.26
C SER A 146 4.17 -5.04 -13.41
N VAL A 147 4.24 -4.39 -14.58
CA VAL A 147 3.47 -4.79 -15.77
C VAL A 147 3.94 -6.15 -16.28
N ARG A 148 5.26 -6.37 -16.40
CA ARG A 148 5.85 -7.66 -16.80
C ARG A 148 5.48 -8.78 -15.82
N GLN A 149 5.57 -8.52 -14.52
CA GLN A 149 5.19 -9.47 -13.47
C GLN A 149 3.69 -9.78 -13.48
N PHE A 150 2.82 -8.79 -13.72
CA PHE A 150 1.39 -9.04 -13.91
C PHE A 150 1.13 -10.00 -15.08
N VAL A 151 1.75 -9.76 -16.24
CA VAL A 151 1.58 -10.62 -17.42
C VAL A 151 2.08 -12.04 -17.16
N GLN A 152 3.21 -12.21 -16.48
CA GLN A 152 3.69 -13.55 -16.12
C GLN A 152 2.76 -14.25 -15.13
N ASN A 153 2.24 -13.54 -14.13
CA ASN A 153 1.27 -14.09 -13.17
C ASN A 153 -0.05 -14.48 -13.85
N PHE A 154 -0.52 -13.68 -14.81
CA PHE A 154 -1.68 -14.01 -15.62
C PHE A 154 -1.43 -15.27 -16.48
N LYS A 155 -0.30 -15.36 -17.18
CA LYS A 155 0.10 -16.54 -17.96
C LYS A 155 0.21 -17.81 -17.10
N ASN A 156 0.82 -17.68 -15.92
CA ASN A 156 0.93 -18.76 -14.94
C ASN A 156 -0.44 -19.22 -14.37
N SER A 157 -1.50 -18.42 -14.48
CA SER A 157 -2.85 -18.81 -14.05
C SER A 157 -3.55 -19.80 -15.00
N GLY A 158 -2.96 -20.09 -16.17
CA GLY A 158 -3.47 -21.06 -17.14
C GLY A 158 -4.71 -20.61 -17.91
N ARG A 159 -5.26 -19.42 -17.63
CA ARG A 159 -6.50 -18.94 -18.24
C ARG A 159 -6.35 -18.57 -19.73
N ARG A 160 -7.46 -18.59 -20.46
CA ARG A 160 -7.67 -17.86 -21.72
C ARG A 160 -7.69 -16.33 -21.49
N LEU A 161 -7.53 -15.53 -22.55
CA LEU A 161 -7.77 -14.08 -22.53
C LEU A 161 -8.68 -13.71 -23.68
N ASP A 162 -9.80 -13.05 -23.38
CA ASP A 162 -10.84 -12.72 -24.37
C ASP A 162 -11.18 -11.23 -24.36
N ALA A 163 -10.92 -10.53 -23.24
CA ALA A 163 -10.98 -9.08 -23.18
C ALA A 163 -9.84 -8.48 -22.35
N LEU A 164 -9.24 -7.41 -22.85
CA LEU A 164 -8.32 -6.55 -22.11
C LEU A 164 -8.88 -5.13 -22.05
N VAL A 165 -9.12 -4.62 -20.84
CA VAL A 165 -9.70 -3.30 -20.60
C VAL A 165 -8.68 -2.39 -19.90
N ALA A 166 -8.07 -1.50 -20.69
CA ALA A 166 -7.16 -0.46 -20.22
C ALA A 166 -7.96 0.73 -19.64
N ASN A 167 -8.51 0.53 -18.44
CA ASN A 167 -9.38 1.48 -17.74
C ASN A 167 -8.63 2.42 -16.77
N ALA A 168 -7.56 1.95 -16.14
CA ALA A 168 -6.90 2.67 -15.04
C ALA A 168 -6.44 4.08 -15.44
N ALA A 169 -6.51 5.03 -14.51
CA ALA A 169 -5.89 6.33 -14.69
C ALA A 169 -5.50 6.98 -13.35
N VAL A 170 -4.49 7.84 -13.40
CA VAL A 170 -4.19 8.86 -12.39
C VAL A 170 -4.38 10.24 -13.02
N TYR A 171 -4.85 11.20 -12.21
CA TYR A 171 -5.14 12.57 -12.62
C TYR A 171 -4.77 13.50 -11.47
N LEU A 172 -3.90 14.47 -11.73
CA LEU A 172 -3.33 15.37 -10.73
C LEU A 172 -3.51 16.85 -11.14
N PRO A 173 -4.76 17.34 -11.28
CA PRO A 173 -5.05 18.67 -11.85
C PRO A 173 -4.51 19.86 -11.06
N THR A 174 -4.11 19.64 -9.80
CA THR A 174 -3.56 20.67 -8.91
C THR A 174 -2.06 20.49 -8.66
N ALA A 175 -1.39 19.55 -9.35
CA ALA A 175 0.05 19.41 -9.27
C ALA A 175 0.72 20.53 -10.06
N LYS A 176 1.50 21.37 -9.36
CA LYS A 176 2.38 22.39 -9.95
C LYS A 176 3.72 21.81 -10.39
N GLU A 177 4.17 20.76 -9.69
CA GLU A 177 5.43 20.07 -9.95
C GLU A 177 5.18 18.67 -10.50
N PRO A 178 6.02 18.17 -11.42
CA PRO A 178 5.92 16.81 -11.92
C PRO A 178 6.26 15.79 -10.84
N THR A 179 5.60 14.63 -10.92
CA THR A 179 5.97 13.43 -10.17
C THR A 179 6.27 12.31 -11.15
N PHE A 180 6.99 11.27 -10.73
CA PHE A 180 7.58 10.29 -11.64
C PHE A 180 7.23 8.84 -11.28
N THR A 181 7.18 7.97 -12.29
CA THR A 181 7.06 6.51 -12.16
C THR A 181 8.35 5.90 -11.59
N ALA A 182 8.31 4.61 -11.23
CA ALA A 182 9.50 3.85 -10.82
C ALA A 182 10.58 3.78 -11.92
N ASP A 183 10.18 3.92 -13.19
CA ASP A 183 11.04 3.92 -14.37
C ASP A 183 11.51 5.34 -14.77
N GLY A 184 11.03 6.39 -14.09
CA GLY A 184 11.46 7.78 -14.26
C GLY A 184 10.66 8.63 -15.26
N PHE A 185 9.52 8.14 -15.78
CA PHE A 185 8.62 8.93 -16.64
C PHE A 185 7.69 9.81 -15.79
N GLU A 186 7.21 10.95 -16.31
CA GLU A 186 6.11 11.71 -15.67
C GLU A 186 4.92 10.77 -15.35
N LEU A 187 4.37 10.89 -14.14
CA LEU A 187 3.49 9.91 -13.53
C LEU A 187 2.18 9.70 -14.30
N SER A 188 1.59 10.77 -14.84
CA SER A 188 0.32 10.72 -15.59
C SER A 188 0.49 9.99 -16.91
N VAL A 189 1.43 10.40 -17.76
CA VAL A 189 1.71 9.75 -19.05
C VAL A 189 2.30 8.35 -18.85
N GLY A 190 3.20 8.20 -17.88
CA GLY A 190 3.83 6.93 -17.53
C GLY A 190 2.81 5.87 -17.09
N THR A 191 1.87 6.24 -16.22
CA THR A 191 0.83 5.31 -15.73
C THR A 191 -0.31 5.10 -16.73
N ASN A 192 -0.81 6.18 -17.35
CA ASN A 192 -2.04 6.12 -18.14
C ASN A 192 -1.81 5.58 -19.56
N HIS A 193 -0.66 5.92 -20.16
CA HIS A 193 -0.26 5.54 -21.51
C HIS A 193 0.85 4.48 -21.50
N LEU A 194 2.07 4.77 -21.02
CA LEU A 194 3.21 3.86 -21.21
C LEU A 194 3.01 2.49 -20.54
N GLY A 195 2.58 2.45 -19.28
CA GLY A 195 2.27 1.19 -18.58
C GLY A 195 1.19 0.36 -19.31
N HIS A 196 0.17 1.00 -19.88
CA HIS A 196 -0.85 0.33 -20.69
C HIS A 196 -0.33 -0.11 -22.06
N PHE A 197 0.51 0.71 -22.70
CA PHE A 197 1.14 0.39 -23.98
C PHE A 197 1.97 -0.89 -23.86
N LEU A 198 2.77 -1.03 -22.80
CA LEU A 198 3.49 -2.27 -22.50
C LEU A 198 2.53 -3.43 -22.21
N LEU A 199 1.51 -3.21 -21.39
CA LEU A 199 0.54 -4.24 -21.01
C LEU A 199 -0.17 -4.84 -22.23
N VAL A 200 -0.66 -4.00 -23.13
CA VAL A 200 -1.36 -4.43 -24.36
C VAL A 200 -0.40 -5.18 -25.28
N ASN A 201 0.81 -4.66 -25.53
CA ASN A 201 1.79 -5.33 -26.38
C ASN A 201 2.22 -6.70 -25.82
N LEU A 202 2.35 -6.85 -24.50
CA LEU A 202 2.73 -8.12 -23.84
C LEU A 202 1.59 -9.16 -23.76
N LEU A 203 0.33 -8.73 -23.92
CA LEU A 203 -0.88 -9.58 -23.92
C LEU A 203 -1.54 -9.72 -25.30
N LEU A 204 -0.97 -9.11 -26.34
CA LEU A 204 -1.51 -9.17 -27.70
C LEU A 204 -1.54 -10.62 -28.21
N GLU A 205 -0.48 -11.39 -27.98
CA GLU A 205 -0.47 -12.82 -28.31
C GLU A 205 -1.52 -13.62 -27.50
N ASP A 206 -1.76 -13.28 -26.23
CA ASP A 206 -2.76 -13.95 -25.41
C ASP A 206 -4.20 -13.70 -25.93
N LEU A 207 -4.47 -12.51 -26.46
CA LEU A 207 -5.72 -12.18 -27.17
C LEU A 207 -5.84 -12.94 -28.50
N LYS A 208 -4.76 -13.02 -29.30
CA LYS A 208 -4.75 -13.83 -30.55
C LYS A 208 -5.04 -15.31 -30.30
N ASN A 209 -4.60 -15.83 -29.14
CA ASN A 209 -4.81 -17.22 -28.73
C ASN A 209 -6.17 -17.46 -28.05
N SER A 210 -7.13 -16.52 -28.16
CA SER A 210 -8.53 -16.79 -27.81
C SER A 210 -9.13 -17.84 -28.77
N PRO A 211 -9.74 -18.93 -28.27
CA PRO A 211 -10.41 -19.94 -29.09
C PRO A 211 -11.43 -19.36 -30.07
N LYS A 212 -11.35 -19.74 -31.36
CA LYS A 212 -12.20 -19.21 -32.46
C LYS A 212 -13.70 -19.42 -32.26
N ASN A 213 -14.10 -20.39 -31.43
CA ASN A 213 -15.47 -20.68 -31.04
C ASN A 213 -15.89 -20.00 -29.72
N ASN A 214 -15.26 -18.88 -29.36
CA ASN A 214 -15.56 -18.11 -28.15
C ASN A 214 -17.03 -17.66 -28.10
N PRO A 215 -17.83 -18.04 -27.06
CA PRO A 215 -19.20 -17.56 -26.93
C PRO A 215 -19.32 -16.04 -26.71
N ALA A 216 -18.25 -15.36 -26.30
CA ALA A 216 -18.19 -13.89 -26.24
C ALA A 216 -17.85 -13.20 -27.59
N GLY A 217 -17.69 -13.97 -28.66
CA GLY A 217 -17.30 -13.48 -29.98
C GLY A 217 -15.81 -13.18 -30.12
N ALA A 218 -15.45 -12.22 -30.97
CA ALA A 218 -14.05 -11.88 -31.21
C ALA A 218 -13.36 -11.33 -29.93
N PRO A 219 -12.08 -11.66 -29.68
CA PRO A 219 -11.33 -11.13 -28.56
C PRO A 219 -11.17 -9.61 -28.67
N ARG A 220 -11.26 -8.89 -27.55
CA ARG A 220 -11.34 -7.41 -27.55
C ARG A 220 -10.24 -6.74 -26.74
N CYS A 221 -9.70 -5.64 -27.24
CA CYS A 221 -8.82 -4.75 -26.51
C CYS A 221 -9.45 -3.35 -26.45
N ILE A 222 -9.97 -3.01 -25.28
CA ILE A 222 -10.80 -1.84 -25.02
C ILE A 222 -9.98 -0.81 -24.22
N ILE A 223 -9.75 0.37 -24.78
CA ILE A 223 -8.98 1.43 -24.12
C ILE A 223 -9.93 2.55 -23.66
N VAL A 224 -9.94 2.89 -22.37
CA VAL A 224 -10.81 3.97 -21.88
C VAL A 224 -10.20 5.32 -22.24
N GLY A 225 -10.81 5.98 -23.22
CA GLY A 225 -10.46 7.31 -23.71
C GLY A 225 -10.94 8.42 -22.78
N SER A 226 -11.33 9.54 -23.37
CA SER A 226 -11.84 10.73 -22.68
C SER A 226 -12.45 11.68 -23.70
N ILE A 227 -13.45 12.46 -23.27
CA ILE A 227 -14.08 13.55 -24.04
C ILE A 227 -13.09 14.62 -24.56
N THR A 228 -11.85 14.60 -24.07
CA THR A 228 -10.72 15.42 -24.57
C THR A 228 -10.24 15.00 -25.96
N GLY A 229 -10.61 13.80 -26.42
CA GLY A 229 -10.42 13.34 -27.80
C GLY A 229 -11.59 13.69 -28.73
N ASN A 230 -12.51 14.57 -28.31
CA ASN A 230 -13.66 15.02 -29.10
C ASN A 230 -13.53 16.52 -29.46
N THR A 231 -13.76 16.88 -30.72
CA THR A 231 -14.00 18.27 -31.13
C THR A 231 -15.47 18.69 -30.99
N ASN A 232 -16.40 17.73 -31.09
CA ASN A 232 -17.85 17.96 -31.18
C ASN A 232 -18.58 18.20 -29.83
N THR A 233 -17.87 18.49 -28.74
CA THR A 233 -18.50 18.78 -27.44
C THR A 233 -17.90 20.01 -26.75
N LEU A 234 -18.74 20.72 -25.99
CA LEU A 234 -18.30 21.83 -25.13
C LEU A 234 -17.28 21.38 -24.08
N ALA A 235 -17.49 20.20 -23.48
CA ALA A 235 -16.61 19.65 -22.46
C ALA A 235 -15.21 19.25 -22.98
N GLY A 236 -15.11 18.76 -24.22
CA GLY A 236 -13.81 18.48 -24.86
C GLY A 236 -12.97 19.73 -25.12
N ASN A 237 -13.61 20.90 -25.22
CA ASN A 237 -12.96 22.17 -25.50
C ASN A 237 -12.49 22.95 -24.25
N VAL A 238 -12.75 22.45 -23.02
CA VAL A 238 -12.38 23.14 -21.77
C VAL A 238 -10.86 23.14 -21.55
N PRO A 239 -10.22 24.30 -21.33
CA PRO A 239 -8.77 24.40 -21.08
C PRO A 239 -8.25 23.62 -19.85
N PRO A 240 -6.93 23.39 -19.73
CA PRO A 240 -5.96 23.40 -20.85
C PRO A 240 -6.37 22.37 -21.90
N LYS A 241 -6.13 22.60 -23.19
CA LYS A 241 -6.38 21.55 -24.21
C LYS A 241 -5.23 20.55 -24.21
N ALA A 242 -5.49 19.33 -24.68
CA ALA A 242 -4.40 18.43 -25.06
C ALA A 242 -3.62 19.04 -26.23
N ASP A 243 -2.32 18.80 -26.24
CA ASP A 243 -1.42 19.09 -27.36
C ASP A 243 -0.19 18.21 -27.20
N LEU A 244 0.01 17.28 -28.12
CA LEU A 244 1.18 16.41 -28.13
C LEU A 244 2.37 17.02 -28.90
N GLY A 245 2.14 18.14 -29.60
CA GLY A 245 3.13 18.80 -30.44
C GLY A 245 3.76 17.85 -31.45
N ASP A 246 5.09 17.87 -31.50
CA ASP A 246 5.93 16.97 -32.30
C ASP A 246 6.41 15.73 -31.52
N LEU A 247 5.91 15.49 -30.31
CA LEU A 247 6.36 14.44 -29.38
C LEU A 247 7.81 14.57 -28.87
N ARG A 248 8.45 15.75 -28.93
CA ARG A 248 9.86 15.92 -28.50
C ARG A 248 10.13 15.57 -27.04
N GLY A 249 9.24 15.93 -26.11
CA GLY A 249 9.41 15.61 -24.68
C GLY A 249 9.18 14.12 -24.36
N LEU A 250 8.31 13.46 -25.12
CA LEU A 250 8.21 11.99 -25.10
C LEU A 250 9.46 11.33 -25.70
N THR A 251 10.07 11.94 -26.72
CA THR A 251 11.28 11.42 -27.38
C THR A 251 12.52 11.51 -26.48
N THR A 252 12.67 12.58 -25.71
CA THR A 252 13.70 12.67 -24.65
C THR A 252 13.38 11.71 -23.50
N GLY A 253 12.10 11.56 -23.16
CA GLY A 253 11.59 10.47 -22.31
C GLY A 253 10.97 10.92 -20.99
N LEU A 254 10.39 12.12 -20.92
CA LEU A 254 9.61 12.62 -19.78
C LEU A 254 10.30 12.51 -18.41
N ASP A 255 11.62 12.69 -18.39
CA ASP A 255 12.49 12.40 -17.24
C ASP A 255 12.66 13.57 -16.26
N GLY A 256 11.94 14.68 -16.48
CA GLY A 256 12.02 15.90 -15.68
C GLY A 256 13.33 16.69 -15.84
N ARG A 257 14.34 16.15 -16.52
CA ARG A 257 15.60 16.82 -16.83
C ARG A 257 15.54 17.49 -18.20
N ASN A 258 14.88 16.84 -19.16
CA ASN A 258 14.71 17.32 -20.52
C ASN A 258 13.32 17.93 -20.74
N SER A 259 12.28 17.27 -20.22
CA SER A 259 10.91 17.77 -20.10
C SER A 259 10.08 16.82 -19.22
N SER A 260 8.90 17.27 -18.80
CA SER A 260 7.85 16.45 -18.18
C SER A 260 6.58 16.38 -19.04
N MET A 261 6.53 17.05 -20.19
CA MET A 261 5.35 17.14 -21.06
C MET A 261 5.65 16.55 -22.44
N ILE A 262 4.65 15.94 -23.08
CA ILE A 262 4.83 15.25 -24.38
C ILE A 262 5.27 16.22 -25.48
N ASN A 263 4.68 17.42 -25.54
CA ASN A 263 5.05 18.50 -26.46
C ASN A 263 6.32 19.28 -26.06
N GLY A 264 7.01 18.89 -24.98
CA GLY A 264 8.21 19.54 -24.47
C GLY A 264 8.00 20.81 -23.63
N GLY A 265 6.76 21.24 -23.40
CA GLY A 265 6.45 22.48 -22.66
C GLY A 265 6.60 22.40 -21.13
N GLU A 266 6.24 23.48 -20.45
CA GLU A 266 6.14 23.56 -18.98
C GLU A 266 5.07 22.60 -18.43
N PHE A 267 5.29 22.09 -17.21
CA PHE A 267 4.43 21.07 -16.62
C PHE A 267 3.07 21.63 -16.16
N ASP A 268 2.00 20.99 -16.62
CA ASP A 268 0.63 21.19 -16.14
C ASP A 268 0.02 19.80 -15.90
N GLY A 269 -0.26 19.46 -14.63
CA GLY A 269 -0.80 18.16 -14.25
C GLY A 269 -2.24 17.87 -14.72
N ALA A 270 -2.99 18.89 -15.14
CA ALA A 270 -4.26 18.71 -15.83
C ALA A 270 -4.03 18.42 -17.32
N LYS A 271 -3.11 19.14 -17.98
CA LYS A 271 -2.74 18.90 -19.38
C LYS A 271 -2.08 17.52 -19.57
N ALA A 272 -1.16 17.12 -18.70
CA ALA A 272 -0.46 15.83 -18.77
C ALA A 272 -1.44 14.63 -18.79
N TYR A 273 -2.53 14.72 -18.01
CA TYR A 273 -3.63 13.76 -18.09
C TYR A 273 -4.35 13.78 -19.45
N LYS A 274 -4.71 14.96 -19.97
CA LYS A 274 -5.41 15.08 -21.25
C LYS A 274 -4.54 14.58 -22.41
N ASP A 275 -3.26 14.95 -22.44
CA ASP A 275 -2.25 14.44 -23.38
C ASP A 275 -2.16 12.90 -23.29
N SER A 276 -2.10 12.33 -22.09
CA SER A 276 -2.07 10.87 -21.90
C SER A 276 -3.32 10.16 -22.43
N LYS A 277 -4.50 10.81 -22.37
CA LYS A 277 -5.74 10.25 -22.93
C LYS A 277 -5.80 10.36 -24.45
N VAL A 278 -5.23 11.40 -25.06
CA VAL A 278 -5.03 11.47 -26.52
C VAL A 278 -4.07 10.38 -26.98
N CYS A 279 -2.97 10.14 -26.24
CA CYS A 279 -2.04 9.04 -26.54
C CYS A 279 -2.72 7.66 -26.50
N ASN A 280 -3.62 7.43 -25.55
CA ASN A 280 -4.42 6.20 -25.47
C ASN A 280 -5.33 6.02 -26.70
N MET A 281 -5.94 7.09 -27.20
CA MET A 281 -6.83 7.03 -28.38
C MET A 281 -6.05 6.87 -29.70
N LEU A 282 -4.90 7.51 -29.84
CA LEU A 282 -3.95 7.25 -30.93
C LEU A 282 -3.41 5.82 -30.90
N THR A 283 -3.11 5.29 -29.71
CA THR A 283 -2.67 3.90 -29.53
C THR A 283 -3.75 2.90 -29.96
N MET A 284 -5.02 3.16 -29.64
CA MET A 284 -6.15 2.35 -30.12
C MET A 284 -6.20 2.29 -31.66
N ARG A 285 -6.10 3.45 -32.34
CA ARG A 285 -6.05 3.50 -33.82
C ARG A 285 -4.88 2.72 -34.39
N GLN A 286 -3.69 2.88 -33.80
CA GLN A 286 -2.49 2.16 -34.23
C GLN A 286 -2.61 0.64 -34.00
N LEU A 287 -3.24 0.20 -32.91
CA LEU A 287 -3.51 -1.24 -32.69
C LEU A 287 -4.46 -1.79 -33.77
N HIS A 288 -5.54 -1.09 -34.08
CA HIS A 288 -6.45 -1.45 -35.17
C HIS A 288 -5.71 -1.54 -36.52
N GLN A 289 -5.02 -0.48 -36.92
CA GLN A 289 -4.30 -0.39 -38.21
C GLN A 289 -3.16 -1.40 -38.36
N ARG A 290 -2.49 -1.80 -37.26
CA ARG A 290 -1.36 -2.74 -37.30
C ARG A 290 -1.76 -4.20 -37.12
N PHE A 291 -2.88 -4.47 -36.44
CA PHE A 291 -3.20 -5.83 -35.97
C PHE A 291 -4.63 -6.31 -36.21
N HIS A 292 -5.63 -5.49 -36.52
CA HIS A 292 -7.02 -5.98 -36.62
C HIS A 292 -7.16 -7.08 -37.68
N ASP A 293 -6.82 -6.77 -38.92
CA ASP A 293 -7.00 -7.65 -40.09
C ASP A 293 -6.15 -8.93 -39.99
N SER A 294 -5.00 -8.86 -39.30
CA SER A 294 -4.06 -9.98 -39.12
C SER A 294 -4.31 -10.83 -37.88
N THR A 295 -5.27 -10.46 -37.02
CA THR A 295 -5.55 -11.18 -35.76
C THR A 295 -7.01 -11.46 -35.48
N GLY A 296 -7.94 -10.70 -36.08
CA GLY A 296 -9.36 -10.70 -35.70
C GLY A 296 -9.64 -10.07 -34.33
N VAL A 297 -8.65 -9.49 -33.64
CA VAL A 297 -8.85 -8.80 -32.35
C VAL A 297 -9.55 -7.45 -32.61
N THR A 298 -10.64 -7.21 -31.89
CA THR A 298 -11.38 -5.95 -31.94
C THR A 298 -10.70 -4.91 -31.05
N PHE A 299 -10.15 -3.86 -31.65
CA PHE A 299 -9.56 -2.73 -30.93
C PHE A 299 -10.54 -1.56 -30.93
N ALA A 300 -10.96 -1.10 -29.76
CA ALA A 300 -11.90 0.02 -29.65
C ALA A 300 -11.57 0.92 -28.45
N SER A 301 -12.00 2.18 -28.55
CA SER A 301 -11.96 3.15 -27.45
C SER A 301 -13.37 3.42 -26.95
N LEU A 302 -13.52 3.92 -25.73
CA LEU A 302 -14.81 4.49 -25.29
C LEU A 302 -14.70 5.69 -24.35
N TYR A 303 -15.78 6.46 -24.30
CA TYR A 303 -16.11 7.40 -23.25
C TYR A 303 -17.55 7.14 -22.75
N PRO A 304 -17.74 6.59 -21.53
CA PRO A 304 -19.06 6.18 -21.03
C PRO A 304 -19.95 7.32 -20.52
N GLY A 305 -19.43 8.56 -20.49
CA GLY A 305 -20.06 9.74 -19.89
C GLY A 305 -19.24 10.32 -18.71
N CYS A 306 -19.71 11.43 -18.12
CA CYS A 306 -19.00 12.13 -17.06
C CYS A 306 -19.36 11.59 -15.68
N ILE A 307 -18.42 10.89 -15.05
CA ILE A 307 -18.61 10.17 -13.78
C ILE A 307 -18.07 10.99 -12.60
N ALA A 308 -18.80 12.03 -12.21
CA ALA A 308 -18.34 13.02 -11.22
C ALA A 308 -18.17 12.47 -9.79
N GLU A 309 -18.77 11.32 -9.46
CA GLU A 309 -18.63 10.63 -8.17
C GLU A 309 -17.25 9.95 -8.00
N THR A 310 -16.50 9.76 -9.10
CA THR A 310 -15.32 8.89 -9.10
C THR A 310 -14.16 9.42 -8.27
N GLY A 311 -13.35 8.47 -7.79
CA GLY A 311 -12.10 8.77 -7.08
C GLY A 311 -11.04 9.54 -7.88
N LEU A 312 -11.25 9.74 -9.19
CA LEU A 312 -10.34 10.45 -10.09
C LEU A 312 -10.36 11.97 -9.85
N PHE A 313 -11.51 12.55 -9.52
CA PHE A 313 -11.69 14.01 -9.37
C PHE A 313 -11.46 14.53 -7.94
N ARG A 314 -10.97 13.69 -7.02
CA ARG A 314 -10.85 14.00 -5.58
C ARG A 314 -10.01 15.23 -5.23
N ASN A 315 -9.08 15.60 -6.10
CA ASN A 315 -8.15 16.71 -5.89
C ASN A 315 -8.65 18.06 -6.43
N HIS A 316 -9.88 18.13 -6.98
CA HIS A 316 -10.46 19.42 -7.37
C HIS A 316 -10.71 20.33 -6.15
N ILE A 317 -10.59 21.64 -6.37
CA ILE A 317 -10.81 22.71 -5.40
C ILE A 317 -12.16 22.51 -4.68
N GLY A 318 -12.19 22.66 -3.35
CA GLY A 318 -13.35 22.29 -2.52
C GLY A 318 -14.68 22.93 -2.94
N LEU A 319 -14.65 24.18 -3.42
CA LEU A 319 -15.81 24.91 -3.96
C LEU A 319 -16.38 24.28 -5.24
N PHE A 320 -15.50 23.70 -6.07
CA PHE A 320 -15.88 22.97 -7.28
C PHE A 320 -16.63 21.69 -6.91
N ARG A 321 -16.23 20.99 -5.83
CA ARG A 321 -16.87 19.74 -5.39
C ARG A 321 -18.35 19.92 -5.00
N THR A 322 -18.76 21.11 -4.55
CA THR A 322 -20.16 21.43 -4.21
C THR A 322 -20.96 21.97 -5.40
N LEU A 323 -20.37 22.83 -6.24
CA LEU A 323 -21.09 23.48 -7.35
C LEU A 323 -21.11 22.65 -8.65
N PHE A 324 -20.09 21.83 -8.88
CA PHE A 324 -19.90 21.14 -10.16
C PHE A 324 -20.88 19.97 -10.41
N PRO A 325 -21.31 19.15 -9.43
CA PRO A 325 -22.30 18.10 -9.69
C PRO A 325 -23.68 18.65 -10.12
N PRO A 326 -24.26 19.70 -9.46
CA PRO A 326 -25.45 20.37 -9.99
C PRO A 326 -25.22 21.00 -11.37
N PHE A 327 -24.11 21.73 -11.55
CA PHE A 327 -23.76 22.35 -12.83
C PHE A 327 -23.68 21.32 -13.97
N GLN A 328 -23.00 20.18 -13.74
CA GLN A 328 -22.91 19.14 -14.76
C GLN A 328 -24.26 18.48 -15.04
N LYS A 329 -25.04 18.16 -14.00
CA LYS A 329 -26.35 17.51 -14.12
C LYS A 329 -27.39 18.38 -14.84
N PHE A 330 -27.42 19.68 -14.56
CA PHE A 330 -28.46 20.59 -15.08
C PHE A 330 -28.03 21.44 -16.27
N ILE A 331 -26.73 21.68 -16.50
CA ILE A 331 -26.24 22.51 -17.62
C ILE A 331 -25.50 21.68 -18.68
N THR A 332 -24.66 20.71 -18.30
CA THR A 332 -23.89 19.92 -19.29
C THR A 332 -24.58 18.65 -19.80
N LYS A 333 -25.67 18.20 -19.17
CA LYS A 333 -26.42 16.93 -19.38
C LYS A 333 -25.62 15.61 -19.33
N GLY A 334 -24.31 15.62 -19.52
CA GLY A 334 -23.46 14.42 -19.67
C GLY A 334 -23.12 13.65 -18.39
N TYR A 335 -23.86 13.85 -17.30
CA TYR A 335 -23.63 13.13 -16.04
C TYR A 335 -24.06 11.66 -16.13
N VAL A 336 -23.24 10.75 -15.59
CA VAL A 336 -23.51 9.31 -15.54
C VAL A 336 -23.02 8.74 -14.20
N SER A 337 -23.78 7.87 -13.55
CA SER A 337 -23.38 7.21 -12.29
C SER A 337 -22.30 6.14 -12.51
N GLU A 338 -21.52 5.80 -11.47
CA GLU A 338 -20.46 4.77 -11.64
C GLU A 338 -21.02 3.42 -12.14
N ALA A 339 -22.24 3.05 -11.71
CA ALA A 339 -22.89 1.80 -12.06
C ALA A 339 -23.42 1.77 -13.52
N GLU A 340 -23.97 2.88 -14.01
CA GLU A 340 -24.40 3.04 -15.40
C GLU A 340 -23.18 3.03 -16.33
N ALA A 341 -22.15 3.82 -16.01
CA ALA A 341 -20.91 3.85 -16.77
C ALA A 341 -20.19 2.48 -16.76
N GLY A 342 -20.25 1.75 -15.65
CA GLY A 342 -19.78 0.37 -15.55
C GLY A 342 -20.52 -0.60 -16.45
N ARG A 343 -21.85 -0.52 -16.54
CA ARG A 343 -22.65 -1.31 -17.48
C ARG A 343 -22.33 -0.98 -18.94
N ARG A 344 -22.20 0.31 -19.29
CA ARG A 344 -21.77 0.77 -20.63
C ARG A 344 -20.40 0.21 -21.04
N LEU A 345 -19.43 0.19 -20.12
CA LEU A 345 -18.12 -0.41 -20.37
C LEU A 345 -18.18 -1.94 -20.48
N ALA A 346 -19.00 -2.62 -19.66
CA ALA A 346 -19.22 -4.06 -19.78
C ALA A 346 -19.88 -4.42 -21.11
N GLN A 347 -20.86 -3.63 -21.59
CA GLN A 347 -21.50 -3.82 -22.89
C GLN A 347 -20.49 -3.80 -24.04
N VAL A 348 -19.60 -2.81 -24.11
CA VAL A 348 -18.53 -2.75 -25.13
C VAL A 348 -17.58 -3.96 -25.07
N VAL A 349 -17.46 -4.62 -23.90
CA VAL A 349 -16.69 -5.85 -23.73
C VAL A 349 -17.45 -7.11 -24.18
N SER A 350 -18.75 -7.23 -23.89
CA SER A 350 -19.50 -8.48 -24.06
C SER A 350 -20.52 -8.51 -25.20
N ASP A 351 -21.07 -7.37 -25.60
CA ASP A 351 -22.17 -7.28 -26.56
C ASP A 351 -21.66 -7.51 -28.00
N PRO A 352 -22.17 -8.49 -28.76
CA PRO A 352 -21.75 -8.73 -30.14
C PRO A 352 -22.00 -7.54 -31.08
N SER A 353 -22.99 -6.69 -30.81
CA SER A 353 -23.32 -5.53 -31.65
C SER A 353 -22.22 -4.45 -31.63
N LEU A 354 -21.55 -4.28 -30.48
CA LEU A 354 -20.49 -3.28 -30.28
C LEU A 354 -19.09 -3.79 -30.67
N ASN A 355 -19.01 -4.88 -31.43
CA ASN A 355 -17.76 -5.55 -31.83
C ASN A 355 -17.04 -4.90 -33.04
N LYS A 356 -17.44 -3.71 -33.48
CA LYS A 356 -16.73 -2.97 -34.55
C LYS A 356 -15.36 -2.50 -34.04
N SER A 357 -14.30 -2.69 -34.83
CA SER A 357 -12.93 -2.25 -34.52
C SER A 357 -12.61 -0.88 -35.11
N GLY A 358 -11.59 -0.19 -34.56
CA GLY A 358 -11.13 1.13 -34.98
C GLY A 358 -11.97 2.30 -34.45
N VAL A 359 -13.09 1.99 -33.78
CA VAL A 359 -14.10 2.95 -33.34
C VAL A 359 -13.83 3.55 -31.96
N TYR A 360 -14.51 4.65 -31.70
CA TYR A 360 -14.58 5.30 -30.39
C TYR A 360 -16.04 5.41 -29.97
N TRP A 361 -16.45 4.54 -29.05
CA TRP A 361 -17.81 4.48 -28.55
C TRP A 361 -18.11 5.60 -27.55
N SER A 362 -19.30 6.18 -27.66
CA SER A 362 -19.87 7.05 -26.64
C SER A 362 -21.38 6.85 -26.56
N TRP A 363 -22.05 7.56 -25.66
CA TRP A 363 -23.51 7.52 -25.51
C TRP A 363 -24.08 8.92 -25.55
N ASP A 364 -25.20 9.09 -26.25
CA ASP A 364 -26.07 10.25 -26.02
C ASP A 364 -26.87 10.04 -24.72
N ASN A 365 -27.18 11.15 -24.04
CA ASN A 365 -28.08 11.18 -22.90
C ASN A 365 -29.46 11.78 -23.27
N ASP A 366 -29.59 12.48 -24.39
CA ASP A 366 -30.89 12.85 -24.98
C ASP A 366 -31.29 11.81 -26.06
N LYS A 367 -32.47 11.19 -25.92
CA LYS A 367 -32.99 10.20 -26.89
C LYS A 367 -33.54 10.83 -28.19
N SER A 368 -32.97 11.95 -28.64
CA SER A 368 -33.49 12.77 -29.76
C SER A 368 -32.76 12.58 -31.09
N SER A 369 -31.62 11.86 -31.11
CA SER A 369 -30.80 11.66 -32.30
C SER A 369 -31.36 10.58 -33.24
N LEU A 370 -32.51 10.85 -33.88
CA LEU A 370 -33.21 10.00 -34.87
C LEU A 370 -32.43 9.73 -36.19
N TRP A 371 -31.10 9.87 -36.19
CA TRP A 371 -30.26 10.01 -37.38
C TRP A 371 -28.96 9.20 -37.35
N PHE A 372 -28.81 8.29 -36.37
CA PHE A 372 -27.68 7.36 -36.26
C PHE A 372 -28.17 5.99 -35.78
N ASP A 373 -27.59 4.91 -36.32
CA ASP A 373 -27.83 3.53 -35.88
C ASP A 373 -27.24 3.29 -34.48
N SER A 374 -27.94 3.74 -33.43
CA SER A 374 -27.53 3.55 -32.04
C SER A 374 -28.02 2.21 -31.49
N VAL A 375 -27.12 1.35 -31.03
CA VAL A 375 -27.51 0.13 -30.29
C VAL A 375 -27.51 0.46 -28.79
N ASP A 376 -28.69 0.40 -28.16
CA ASP A 376 -28.93 0.82 -26.77
C ASP A 376 -28.32 2.20 -26.39
N GLY A 377 -28.34 3.12 -27.36
CA GLY A 377 -27.81 4.48 -27.21
C GLY A 377 -26.29 4.61 -27.32
N ALA A 378 -25.56 3.52 -27.55
CA ALA A 378 -24.15 3.57 -27.93
C ALA A 378 -24.03 4.04 -29.39
N LEU A 379 -23.08 4.95 -29.64
CA LEU A 379 -22.83 5.54 -30.97
C LEU A 379 -21.33 5.75 -31.23
N GLU A 380 -20.94 5.57 -32.48
CA GLU A 380 -19.59 5.82 -32.98
C GLU A 380 -19.33 7.32 -33.09
N ASN A 381 -18.35 7.83 -32.34
CA ASN A 381 -18.14 9.26 -32.17
C ASN A 381 -16.94 9.78 -32.95
N ARG A 382 -17.05 11.00 -33.47
CA ARG A 382 -15.96 11.68 -34.20
C ARG A 382 -14.84 12.07 -33.23
N VAL A 383 -13.65 11.59 -33.53
CA VAL A 383 -12.42 11.95 -32.82
C VAL A 383 -11.92 13.34 -33.25
N SER A 384 -11.07 13.95 -32.43
CA SER A 384 -10.40 15.21 -32.74
C SER A 384 -9.32 15.06 -33.83
N GLU A 385 -8.96 16.17 -34.47
CA GLU A 385 -7.91 16.22 -35.50
C GLU A 385 -6.60 15.59 -35.01
N GLU A 386 -6.18 15.92 -33.77
CA GLU A 386 -4.98 15.36 -33.15
C GLU A 386 -5.06 13.84 -32.92
N VAL A 387 -6.25 13.28 -32.68
CA VAL A 387 -6.44 11.82 -32.58
C VAL A 387 -6.55 11.18 -33.97
N SER A 388 -6.99 11.90 -35.00
CA SER A 388 -7.03 11.40 -36.38
C SER A 388 -5.68 11.42 -37.12
N ASP A 389 -4.66 12.12 -36.58
CA ASP A 389 -3.33 12.20 -37.17
C ASP A 389 -2.56 10.88 -37.05
N ASP A 390 -2.68 10.05 -38.09
CA ASP A 390 -2.00 8.76 -38.16
C ASP A 390 -0.46 8.86 -38.28
N LYS A 391 0.09 10.01 -38.70
CA LYS A 391 1.55 10.24 -38.71
C LYS A 391 2.05 10.46 -37.27
N LYS A 392 1.34 11.29 -36.49
CA LYS A 392 1.56 11.45 -35.04
C LYS A 392 1.30 10.15 -34.29
N GLY A 393 0.26 9.39 -34.65
CA GLY A 393 -0.01 8.07 -34.10
C GLY A 393 1.12 7.08 -34.33
N SER A 394 1.66 7.00 -35.54
CA SER A 394 2.80 6.14 -35.86
C SER A 394 4.08 6.58 -35.13
N LYS A 395 4.38 7.89 -35.09
CA LYS A 395 5.51 8.43 -34.33
C LYS A 395 5.38 8.16 -32.81
N LEU A 396 4.17 8.28 -32.26
CA LEU A 396 3.85 7.96 -30.86
C LEU A 396 4.11 6.48 -30.57
N TRP A 397 3.68 5.58 -31.46
CA TRP A 397 3.93 4.15 -31.33
C TRP A 397 5.42 3.85 -31.28
N ASP A 398 6.18 4.33 -32.27
CA ASP A 398 7.61 4.02 -32.42
C ASP A 398 8.47 4.61 -31.28
N VAL A 399 8.13 5.81 -30.78
CA VAL A 399 8.77 6.38 -29.59
C VAL A 399 8.38 5.57 -28.35
N SER A 400 7.11 5.18 -28.20
CA SER A 400 6.66 4.36 -27.06
C SER A 400 7.38 3.00 -27.03
N VAL A 401 7.56 2.32 -28.17
CA VAL A 401 8.38 1.09 -28.26
C VAL A 401 9.82 1.35 -27.80
N LYS A 402 10.45 2.45 -28.25
CA LYS A 402 11.83 2.81 -27.87
C LYS A 402 11.99 3.09 -26.38
N LEU A 403 10.99 3.67 -25.71
CA LEU A 403 11.03 3.90 -24.25
C LEU A 403 10.94 2.61 -23.42
N HIS A 404 10.33 1.54 -23.95
CA HIS A 404 10.18 0.25 -23.27
C HIS A 404 11.38 -0.70 -23.47
N ASN A 405 12.37 -0.34 -24.29
CA ASN A 405 13.53 -1.18 -24.58
C ASN A 405 14.65 -1.02 -23.51
N PRO A 406 15.25 -2.12 -23.04
CA PRO A 406 16.18 -2.11 -21.90
C PRO A 406 17.52 -1.41 -22.16
N THR A 407 17.81 -0.99 -23.39
CA THR A 407 18.97 -0.17 -23.75
C THR A 407 18.98 1.22 -23.09
N ARG A 408 17.88 1.65 -22.44
CA ARG A 408 17.85 2.81 -21.53
C ARG A 408 18.36 2.53 -20.10
N GLN A 409 19.03 1.39 -19.82
CA GLN A 409 19.81 1.25 -18.59
C GLN A 409 21.02 2.20 -18.57
N TRP A 410 20.78 3.40 -18.03
CA TRP A 410 21.70 4.41 -17.50
C TRP A 410 23.21 4.20 -17.75
N ARG A 411 23.72 4.78 -18.85
CA ARG A 411 25.15 5.14 -18.98
C ARG A 411 25.52 6.35 -18.09
N THR A 412 25.29 6.26 -16.79
CA THR A 412 26.03 7.08 -15.81
C THR A 412 27.42 6.47 -15.64
N ARG A 413 28.47 7.26 -15.85
CA ARG A 413 29.87 6.79 -15.95
C ARG A 413 30.31 6.02 -14.71
N CYS A 414 30.44 4.70 -14.80
CA CYS A 414 31.32 3.94 -13.93
C CYS A 414 32.77 4.39 -14.21
N VAL A 415 33.39 5.09 -13.27
CA VAL A 415 34.85 5.21 -13.25
C VAL A 415 35.37 3.82 -12.92
N ALA A 416 36.15 3.22 -13.84
CA ALA A 416 36.62 1.85 -13.72
C ALA A 416 37.77 1.72 -12.71
N ALA A 417 37.46 1.83 -11.42
CA ALA A 417 38.33 1.37 -10.36
C ALA A 417 38.53 -0.15 -10.51
N ARG A 418 39.77 -0.57 -10.79
CA ARG A 418 40.13 -1.99 -10.96
C ARG A 418 39.80 -2.76 -9.68
N GLN A 419 39.00 -3.82 -9.78
CA GLN A 419 38.86 -4.77 -8.68
C GLN A 419 40.16 -5.58 -8.52
N PRO A 420 40.76 -5.63 -7.32
CA PRO A 420 41.77 -6.64 -7.00
C PRO A 420 41.06 -7.98 -6.72
N THR A 421 41.52 -9.05 -7.37
CA THR A 421 40.98 -10.40 -7.14
C THR A 421 41.47 -10.95 -5.80
N TYR A 422 40.57 -11.05 -4.82
CA TYR A 422 40.83 -11.76 -3.56
C TYR A 422 39.92 -12.97 -3.41
N SER A 423 40.53 -14.16 -3.40
CA SER A 423 39.86 -15.43 -3.11
C SER A 423 39.55 -15.54 -1.61
N TRP A 424 38.27 -15.61 -1.25
CA TRP A 424 37.86 -15.97 0.11
C TRP A 424 37.34 -17.40 0.17
N ALA A 425 38.20 -18.30 0.63
CA ALA A 425 37.79 -19.62 1.08
C ALA A 425 37.20 -19.53 2.50
N GLY A 426 36.15 -20.31 2.77
CA GLY A 426 35.72 -20.62 4.14
C GLY A 426 34.70 -19.68 4.80
N CYS A 427 33.42 -19.81 4.43
CA CYS A 427 32.35 -20.00 5.43
C CYS A 427 31.08 -20.59 4.79
N CYS A 428 30.78 -21.86 5.06
CA CYS A 428 29.70 -22.61 4.41
C CYS A 428 28.31 -22.34 5.01
N ILE A 429 27.82 -21.10 4.91
CA ILE A 429 26.44 -20.72 5.32
C ILE A 429 25.62 -20.12 4.16
N SER A 430 26.26 -19.62 3.09
CA SER A 430 25.59 -18.81 2.04
C SER A 430 24.68 -19.58 1.04
N VAL A 431 24.64 -20.92 1.08
CA VAL A 431 24.11 -21.76 -0.02
C VAL A 431 22.58 -22.01 0.05
N ARG A 432 21.81 -21.21 0.82
CA ARG A 432 20.32 -21.27 0.81
C ARG A 432 19.59 -19.91 0.75
N LEU A 433 20.28 -18.79 0.90
CA LEU A 433 19.62 -17.46 0.95
C LEU A 433 19.36 -16.84 -0.43
N GLY A 434 20.23 -17.10 -1.42
CA GLY A 434 20.22 -16.51 -2.77
C GLY A 434 19.04 -16.87 -3.70
N LYS A 435 17.87 -17.23 -3.15
CA LYS A 435 16.62 -17.46 -3.90
C LYS A 435 15.39 -16.72 -3.34
N MET A 436 15.51 -15.99 -2.22
CA MET A 436 14.35 -15.41 -1.52
C MET A 436 14.47 -13.91 -1.24
N LEU A 437 15.63 -13.40 -0.84
CA LEU A 437 15.83 -11.97 -0.55
C LEU A 437 16.76 -11.33 -1.58
N ASN A 438 16.34 -10.23 -2.18
CA ASN A 438 17.14 -9.49 -3.15
C ASN A 438 17.87 -8.32 -2.46
N GLU A 439 19.17 -8.47 -2.25
CA GLU A 439 20.03 -7.47 -1.59
C GLU A 439 20.06 -6.13 -2.37
N ALA A 440 20.01 -6.16 -3.70
CA ALA A 440 19.92 -4.95 -4.51
C ALA A 440 18.55 -4.25 -4.39
N GLN A 441 17.48 -4.96 -4.00
CA GLN A 441 16.20 -4.36 -3.64
C GLN A 441 16.23 -3.74 -2.23
N LEU A 442 16.95 -4.37 -1.30
CA LEU A 442 17.19 -3.82 0.03
C LEU A 442 17.98 -2.51 -0.03
N HIS A 443 19.08 -2.46 -0.80
CA HIS A 443 19.81 -1.22 -1.11
C HIS A 443 18.90 -0.13 -1.67
N LYS A 444 18.16 -0.41 -2.76
CA LYS A 444 17.24 0.56 -3.37
C LYS A 444 16.21 1.11 -2.39
N ALA A 445 15.68 0.28 -1.50
CA ALA A 445 14.74 0.71 -0.47
C ALA A 445 15.42 1.60 0.59
N VAL A 446 16.62 1.26 1.06
CA VAL A 446 17.37 2.09 2.01
C VAL A 446 17.77 3.43 1.38
N ALA A 447 18.35 3.43 0.19
CA ALA A 447 18.75 4.65 -0.53
C ALA A 447 17.56 5.59 -0.77
N ALA A 448 16.39 5.05 -1.15
CA ALA A 448 15.17 5.84 -1.34
C ALA A 448 14.66 6.45 -0.02
N LEU A 449 14.79 5.75 1.12
CA LEU A 449 14.37 6.25 2.42
C LEU A 449 15.34 7.30 2.98
N LEU A 450 16.65 7.10 2.86
CA LEU A 450 17.65 8.11 3.25
C LEU A 450 17.50 9.39 2.41
N LYS A 451 17.27 9.26 1.10
CA LYS A 451 16.97 10.40 0.22
C LYS A 451 15.64 11.08 0.56
N PHE A 452 14.64 10.35 1.05
CA PHE A 452 13.37 10.93 1.50
C PHE A 452 13.57 11.78 2.76
N VAL A 453 14.34 11.30 3.75
CA VAL A 453 14.67 12.08 4.96
C VAL A 453 15.47 13.32 4.59
N SER A 454 16.49 13.21 3.73
CA SER A 454 17.29 14.36 3.26
C SER A 454 16.55 15.32 2.33
N ALA A 455 15.27 15.07 2.02
CA ALA A 455 14.41 15.93 1.21
C ALA A 455 13.19 16.46 1.98
N ALA A 456 13.09 16.17 3.28
CA ALA A 456 12.14 16.83 4.17
C ALA A 456 12.55 18.31 4.37
N PRO A 457 11.58 19.24 4.51
CA PRO A 457 11.91 20.63 4.82
C PRO A 457 12.57 20.72 6.20
N GLU A 458 13.65 21.49 6.30
CA GLU A 458 14.44 21.66 7.53
C GLU A 458 13.56 22.12 8.70
N THR A 459 13.26 21.20 9.61
CA THR A 459 12.76 21.56 10.93
C THR A 459 13.89 22.16 11.75
N LEU A 460 13.58 23.13 12.60
CA LEU A 460 14.53 23.92 13.41
C LEU A 460 15.31 23.11 14.49
N LEU A 461 15.23 21.78 14.40
CA LEU A 461 15.98 20.78 15.15
C LEU A 461 16.27 19.61 14.19
N GLU A 462 17.53 19.19 14.10
CA GLU A 462 17.97 18.00 13.36
C GLU A 462 17.61 16.71 14.15
N GLU A 463 16.31 16.36 14.21
CA GLU A 463 15.89 15.08 14.82
C GLU A 463 16.23 13.89 13.91
N ASP A 464 17.34 13.20 14.22
CA ASP A 464 17.85 12.00 13.55
C ASP A 464 16.81 10.87 13.46
N GLU A 465 16.21 10.69 12.28
CA GLU A 465 15.10 9.76 12.02
C GLU A 465 15.49 8.28 12.17
N LEU A 466 14.51 7.46 12.56
CA LEU A 466 14.66 6.02 12.73
C LEU A 466 14.08 5.25 11.55
N LEU A 467 14.88 4.34 10.98
CA LEU A 467 14.44 3.36 9.99
C LEU A 467 13.85 2.14 10.70
N TYR A 468 12.69 1.68 10.23
CA TYR A 468 11.92 0.56 10.75
C TYR A 468 11.74 -0.53 9.69
N LEU A 469 12.03 -1.77 10.08
CA LEU A 469 11.61 -2.98 9.39
C LEU A 469 10.23 -3.40 9.87
N VAL A 470 9.30 -3.59 8.94
CA VAL A 470 7.95 -4.12 9.17
C VAL A 470 7.86 -5.52 8.57
N ILE A 471 7.56 -6.52 9.41
CA ILE A 471 7.38 -7.91 8.99
C ILE A 471 5.88 -8.21 9.02
N ALA A 472 5.28 -8.47 7.87
CA ALA A 472 3.91 -8.96 7.73
C ALA A 472 3.90 -10.49 7.69
N LEU A 473 2.95 -11.11 8.39
CA LEU A 473 2.87 -12.56 8.60
C LEU A 473 1.58 -13.15 8.01
N LYS A 474 1.66 -14.34 7.41
CA LYS A 474 0.52 -15.04 6.78
C LYS A 474 -0.60 -15.39 7.79
N LYS A 475 -0.26 -15.55 9.07
CA LYS A 475 -1.21 -15.75 10.18
C LYS A 475 -0.76 -14.95 11.41
N VAL A 476 -1.72 -14.50 12.23
CA VAL A 476 -1.43 -13.84 13.53
C VAL A 476 -0.73 -14.85 14.45
N PRO A 477 0.43 -14.54 15.05
CA PRO A 477 1.06 -15.41 16.04
C PRO A 477 0.14 -15.63 17.24
N GLN A 478 -0.04 -16.88 17.67
CA GLN A 478 -0.63 -17.13 18.98
C GLN A 478 0.24 -16.45 20.05
N LYS A 479 -0.39 -15.65 20.92
CA LYS A 479 0.32 -14.72 21.82
C LYS A 479 1.34 -15.50 22.67
N PRO A 480 2.64 -15.16 22.61
CA PRO A 480 3.66 -15.91 23.35
C PRO A 480 3.39 -15.83 24.85
N ARG A 481 3.59 -16.95 25.56
CA ARG A 481 3.31 -17.10 27.00
C ARG A 481 4.17 -16.20 27.91
N ASN A 482 5.12 -15.46 27.33
CA ASN A 482 5.92 -14.41 27.94
C ASN A 482 5.87 -13.16 27.04
N ASP A 483 5.38 -12.02 27.54
CA ASP A 483 5.43 -10.71 26.86
C ASP A 483 6.86 -10.10 26.87
N LYS A 484 7.90 -10.92 26.68
CA LYS A 484 9.31 -10.49 26.71
C LYS A 484 9.78 -10.03 25.33
N PRO A 485 10.49 -8.90 25.20
CA PRO A 485 11.12 -8.48 23.95
C PRO A 485 12.23 -9.47 23.53
N VAL A 486 12.31 -9.78 22.25
CA VAL A 486 13.34 -10.67 21.69
C VAL A 486 14.53 -9.82 21.22
N ARG A 487 15.72 -10.04 21.81
CA ARG A 487 16.96 -9.36 21.42
C ARG A 487 17.43 -9.87 20.05
N ILE A 488 17.80 -8.94 19.17
CA ILE A 488 18.37 -9.20 17.85
C ILE A 488 19.71 -8.44 17.74
N PRO A 489 20.85 -9.14 17.58
CA PRO A 489 22.12 -8.46 17.34
C PRO A 489 22.12 -7.83 15.93
N ILE A 490 22.77 -6.68 15.81
CA ILE A 490 22.98 -5.96 14.54
C ILE A 490 24.46 -5.53 14.46
N PRO A 491 25.06 -5.46 13.25
CA PRO A 491 26.48 -5.11 13.09
C PRO A 491 26.80 -3.65 13.48
N HIS A 492 25.91 -2.70 13.22
CA HIS A 492 26.14 -1.26 13.46
C HIS A 492 25.11 -0.70 14.46
N PRO A 493 25.41 -0.66 15.78
CA PRO A 493 24.46 -0.25 16.81
C PRO A 493 23.71 1.06 16.55
N ILE A 494 22.39 1.03 16.71
CA ILE A 494 21.52 2.23 16.68
C ILE A 494 21.80 3.15 17.90
N TYR A 495 22.24 2.54 19.01
CA TYR A 495 22.58 3.22 20.25
C TYR A 495 23.97 2.78 20.69
N THR A 496 24.97 3.66 20.61
CA THR A 496 26.24 3.46 21.30
C THR A 496 26.10 3.90 22.76
N VAL A 497 27.05 3.51 23.61
CA VAL A 497 27.05 3.83 25.05
C VAL A 497 27.19 5.34 25.29
N ASP A 498 27.82 6.03 24.34
CA ASP A 498 28.22 7.43 24.44
C ASP A 498 27.24 8.39 23.72
N ASN A 499 26.31 7.86 22.90
CA ASN A 499 25.34 8.62 22.09
C ASN A 499 23.89 8.11 22.29
N ALA A 500 23.52 7.85 23.55
CA ALA A 500 22.16 7.49 23.96
C ALA A 500 21.92 7.77 25.45
N GLU A 501 20.87 8.53 25.80
CA GLU A 501 20.46 8.67 27.19
C GLU A 501 19.63 7.45 27.64
N VAL A 502 20.21 6.59 28.47
CA VAL A 502 19.59 5.34 28.95
C VAL A 502 18.95 5.52 30.34
N CYS A 503 17.65 5.25 30.45
CA CYS A 503 16.95 5.18 31.73
C CYS A 503 16.73 3.72 32.18
N LEU A 504 17.31 3.34 33.32
CA LEU A 504 17.25 1.98 33.89
C LEU A 504 16.15 1.84 34.94
N PHE A 505 15.16 0.97 34.67
CA PHE A 505 14.14 0.57 35.63
C PHE A 505 14.59 -0.64 36.46
N VAL A 506 14.58 -0.51 37.78
CA VAL A 506 15.06 -1.55 38.71
C VAL A 506 13.96 -2.07 39.64
N LYS A 507 14.02 -3.36 39.98
CA LYS A 507 13.18 -3.91 41.05
C LYS A 507 13.54 -3.23 42.37
N ASP A 508 12.54 -2.71 43.06
CA ASP A 508 12.70 -2.02 44.32
C ASP A 508 11.70 -2.56 45.34
N HIS A 509 12.09 -2.59 46.61
CA HIS A 509 11.26 -2.91 47.75
C HIS A 509 11.51 -1.81 48.79
N LYS A 510 10.45 -1.14 49.23
CA LYS A 510 10.47 0.04 50.13
C LYS A 510 11.33 1.26 49.74
N GLY A 511 12.11 1.23 48.65
CA GLY A 511 12.88 2.39 48.17
C GLY A 511 14.40 2.28 48.33
N GLU A 512 14.92 1.08 48.57
CA GLU A 512 16.34 0.81 48.81
C GLU A 512 17.04 0.26 47.57
N GLY A 513 16.32 -0.50 46.73
CA GLY A 513 16.89 -1.16 45.54
C GLY A 513 17.45 -0.17 44.52
N HIS A 514 16.82 0.99 44.36
CA HIS A 514 17.33 2.04 43.46
C HIS A 514 18.55 2.80 44.03
N LYS A 515 18.75 2.81 45.36
CA LYS A 515 19.97 3.39 45.96
C LYS A 515 21.18 2.49 45.67
N ALA A 516 21.06 1.20 45.98
CA ALA A 516 22.11 0.21 45.70
C ALA A 516 22.46 0.14 44.20
N ALA A 517 21.45 0.13 43.32
CA ALA A 517 21.67 0.15 41.88
C ALA A 517 22.36 1.45 41.41
N LYS A 518 21.99 2.62 41.95
CA LYS A 518 22.65 3.90 41.60
C LYS A 518 24.12 3.92 42.04
N SER A 519 24.44 3.34 43.20
CA SER A 519 25.84 3.20 43.65
C SER A 519 26.66 2.36 42.67
N LYS A 520 26.17 1.16 42.30
CA LYS A 520 26.86 0.27 41.34
C LYS A 520 27.06 0.89 39.96
N VAL A 521 26.07 1.61 39.44
CA VAL A 521 26.19 2.35 38.16
C VAL A 521 27.31 3.39 38.20
N ARG A 522 27.54 4.04 39.36
CA ARG A 522 28.65 4.99 39.56
C ARG A 522 30.00 4.29 39.77
N GLU A 523 30.00 3.12 40.40
CA GLU A 523 31.16 2.29 40.71
C GLU A 523 31.75 1.64 39.44
N GLU A 524 30.92 0.96 38.64
CA GLU A 524 31.29 0.36 37.34
C GLU A 524 31.52 1.42 36.22
N ARG A 525 31.46 2.72 36.54
CA ARG A 525 31.57 3.87 35.61
C ARG A 525 30.79 3.68 34.30
N MET A 526 29.52 3.30 34.40
CA MET A 526 28.69 3.04 33.22
C MET A 526 28.32 4.36 32.51
N ALA A 527 29.02 4.67 31.41
CA ALA A 527 28.58 5.68 30.47
C ALA A 527 27.16 5.37 29.93
N GLY A 528 26.46 6.40 29.45
CA GLY A 528 25.10 6.30 28.89
C GLY A 528 23.95 6.16 29.90
N ILE A 529 24.17 5.76 31.16
CA ILE A 529 23.06 5.61 32.14
C ILE A 529 22.76 6.94 32.85
N SER A 530 22.03 7.81 32.17
CA SER A 530 21.60 9.11 32.71
C SER A 530 20.70 9.00 33.94
N LYS A 531 19.97 7.88 34.12
CA LYS A 531 19.01 7.74 35.24
C LYS A 531 18.68 6.32 35.65
N VAL A 532 18.52 6.12 36.96
CA VAL A 532 18.00 4.90 37.58
C VAL A 532 16.68 5.19 38.31
N VAL A 533 15.64 4.39 38.06
CA VAL A 533 14.29 4.57 38.64
C VAL A 533 13.76 3.24 39.20
N GLY A 534 13.49 3.19 40.50
CA GLY A 534 12.84 2.05 41.14
C GLY A 534 11.33 1.98 40.84
N VAL A 535 10.78 0.77 40.71
CA VAL A 535 9.35 0.53 40.42
C VAL A 535 8.39 1.29 41.35
N SER A 536 8.72 1.43 42.64
CA SER A 536 7.92 2.20 43.61
C SER A 536 7.81 3.67 43.22
N LYS A 537 8.90 4.28 42.73
CA LYS A 537 8.96 5.68 42.30
C LYS A 537 8.29 5.89 40.95
N LEU A 538 8.23 4.85 40.11
CA LEU A 538 7.47 4.84 38.86
C LEU A 538 5.94 4.83 39.13
N ARG A 539 5.49 4.18 40.20
CA ARG A 539 4.08 4.17 40.61
C ARG A 539 3.61 5.53 41.12
N THR A 540 4.43 6.25 41.90
CA THR A 540 4.02 7.51 42.54
C THR A 540 4.36 8.75 41.72
N LYS A 541 5.65 9.03 41.44
CA LYS A 541 6.06 10.26 40.74
C LYS A 541 5.65 10.30 39.27
N TYR A 542 5.38 9.14 38.67
CA TYR A 542 5.05 9.01 37.26
C TYR A 542 3.66 8.40 37.05
N GLU A 543 2.69 8.71 37.89
CA GLU A 543 1.29 8.26 37.73
C GLU A 543 0.53 9.03 36.64
N SER A 544 0.70 10.36 36.58
CA SER A 544 -0.03 11.21 35.64
C SER A 544 0.35 10.97 34.18
N HIS A 545 -0.60 11.16 33.27
CA HIS A 545 -0.37 10.95 31.84
C HIS A 545 0.67 11.92 31.26
N GLU A 546 0.77 13.12 31.83
CA GLU A 546 1.79 14.10 31.45
C GLU A 546 3.19 13.67 31.93
N ALA A 547 3.36 13.27 33.19
CA ALA A 547 4.66 12.81 33.69
C ALA A 547 5.18 11.59 32.90
N LYS A 548 4.28 10.71 32.43
CA LYS A 548 4.59 9.60 31.51
C LYS A 548 4.99 10.08 30.12
N ARG A 549 4.38 11.15 29.59
CA ARG A 549 4.75 11.76 28.30
C ARG A 549 6.12 12.45 28.38
N GLN A 550 6.36 13.24 29.44
CA GLN A 550 7.65 13.87 29.72
C GLN A 550 8.75 12.81 29.83
N LEU A 551 8.57 11.79 30.69
CA LEU A 551 9.54 10.71 30.88
C LEU A 551 9.88 9.98 29.56
N CYS A 552 8.90 9.71 28.70
CA CYS A 552 9.09 9.06 27.40
C CYS A 552 9.86 9.94 26.38
N ASN A 553 9.82 11.26 26.53
CA ASN A 553 10.59 12.18 25.70
C ASN A 553 12.04 12.29 26.19
N SER A 554 12.28 12.36 27.50
CA SER A 554 13.60 12.66 28.11
C SER A 554 14.69 11.59 28.00
N TYR A 555 14.45 10.43 27.39
CA TYR A 555 15.44 9.34 27.28
C TYR A 555 15.25 8.57 25.98
N ASP A 556 16.34 8.09 25.37
CA ASP A 556 16.32 7.38 24.08
C ASP A 556 15.95 5.92 24.22
N LEU A 557 16.59 5.28 25.19
CA LEU A 557 16.48 3.86 25.48
C LEU A 557 16.04 3.68 26.94
N PHE A 558 15.09 2.77 27.14
CA PHE A 558 14.69 2.33 28.47
C PHE A 558 15.18 0.91 28.68
N ALA A 559 15.98 0.69 29.71
CA ALA A 559 16.40 -0.64 30.15
C ALA A 559 15.56 -1.05 31.37
N ALA A 560 15.31 -2.35 31.56
CA ALA A 560 14.57 -2.84 32.72
C ALA A 560 15.07 -4.21 33.21
N ASP A 561 15.05 -4.39 34.52
CA ASP A 561 15.22 -5.71 35.15
C ASP A 561 14.23 -6.73 34.54
N GLU A 562 14.75 -7.87 34.06
CA GLU A 562 13.96 -8.95 33.46
C GLU A 562 12.74 -9.35 34.33
N ARG A 563 12.86 -9.22 35.66
CA ARG A 563 11.86 -9.59 36.67
C ARG A 563 10.70 -8.59 36.80
N ILE A 564 10.83 -7.36 36.30
CA ILE A 564 9.77 -6.33 36.41
C ILE A 564 9.04 -6.07 35.09
N LEU A 565 9.60 -6.48 33.95
CA LEU A 565 9.04 -6.25 32.61
C LEU A 565 7.52 -6.52 32.49
N PRO A 566 6.96 -7.65 33.00
CA PRO A 566 5.52 -7.92 32.89
C PRO A 566 4.62 -6.89 33.60
N SER A 567 5.15 -6.11 34.54
CA SER A 567 4.42 -5.06 35.25
C SER A 567 4.50 -3.68 34.58
N LEU A 568 5.55 -3.41 33.80
CA LEU A 568 5.83 -2.08 33.23
C LEU A 568 4.76 -1.58 32.23
N PRO A 569 4.11 -2.41 31.38
CA PRO A 569 3.05 -1.95 30.48
C PRO A 569 1.91 -1.22 31.19
N LYS A 570 1.52 -1.68 32.39
CA LYS A 570 0.47 -1.05 33.21
C LYS A 570 0.92 0.26 33.84
N LEU A 571 2.21 0.40 34.14
CA LEU A 571 2.78 1.59 34.79
C LEU A 571 3.08 2.70 33.78
N LEU A 572 3.77 2.37 32.69
CA LEU A 572 4.24 3.34 31.69
C LEU A 572 3.11 3.89 30.79
N GLY A 573 2.04 3.12 30.57
CA GLY A 573 0.89 3.54 29.79
C GLY A 573 1.15 3.66 28.28
N LYS A 574 0.11 4.07 27.53
CA LYS A 574 0.06 3.98 26.06
C LYS A 574 1.10 4.84 25.31
N SER A 575 1.65 5.89 25.94
CA SER A 575 2.63 6.80 25.32
C SER A 575 3.92 6.09 24.88
N PHE A 576 4.47 5.22 25.75
CA PHE A 576 5.67 4.43 25.47
C PHE A 576 5.45 3.44 24.32
N PHE A 577 4.25 2.88 24.20
CA PHE A 577 3.88 1.99 23.10
C PHE A 577 3.71 2.74 21.77
N LYS A 578 3.08 3.93 21.78
CA LYS A 578 2.94 4.77 20.57
C LYS A 578 4.30 5.23 20.03
N LYS A 579 5.22 5.71 20.90
CA LYS A 579 6.58 6.10 20.51
C LYS A 579 7.57 4.93 20.33
N LYS A 580 7.14 3.67 20.49
CA LYS A 580 7.99 2.46 20.39
C LYS A 580 9.27 2.54 21.27
N LYS A 581 9.25 3.29 22.39
CA LYS A 581 10.33 3.39 23.39
C LYS A 581 10.07 2.43 24.57
N GLN A 582 9.66 1.19 24.26
CA GLN A 582 9.32 0.18 25.27
C GLN A 582 10.58 -0.37 25.96
N PRO A 583 10.57 -0.70 27.28
CA PRO A 583 11.78 -1.11 27.98
C PRO A 583 12.36 -2.45 27.51
N VAL A 584 13.68 -2.51 27.37
CA VAL A 584 14.43 -3.71 26.96
C VAL A 584 14.90 -4.54 28.16
N PRO A 585 14.94 -5.89 28.06
CA PRO A 585 15.40 -6.77 29.13
C PRO A 585 16.90 -6.64 29.41
N VAL A 586 17.23 -6.42 30.69
CA VAL A 586 18.59 -6.51 31.25
C VAL A 586 18.57 -7.41 32.48
N ARG A 587 19.53 -8.34 32.59
CA ARG A 587 19.66 -9.25 33.73
C ARG A 587 20.53 -8.65 34.84
N LEU A 588 19.91 -7.94 35.77
CA LEU A 588 20.57 -7.30 36.92
C LEU A 588 20.85 -8.25 38.11
N THR A 589 20.91 -9.56 37.87
CA THR A 589 21.18 -10.59 38.89
C THR A 589 22.61 -11.14 38.85
N GLY A 590 23.40 -10.79 37.83
CA GLY A 590 24.82 -11.17 37.72
C GLY A 590 25.77 -10.12 38.29
N LYS A 591 27.08 -10.34 38.11
CA LYS A 591 28.13 -9.36 38.43
C LYS A 591 28.29 -8.32 37.32
N ASP A 592 28.20 -8.72 36.06
CA ASP A 592 28.65 -7.92 34.90
C ASP A 592 27.57 -6.98 34.35
N TRP A 593 27.11 -6.01 35.15
CA TRP A 593 26.01 -5.13 34.76
C TRP A 593 26.37 -4.28 33.54
N ALA A 594 27.56 -3.67 33.52
CA ALA A 594 28.05 -2.91 32.38
C ALA A 594 28.04 -3.73 31.07
N ALA A 595 28.42 -5.02 31.12
CA ALA A 595 28.45 -5.89 29.94
C ALA A 595 27.04 -6.29 29.46
N GLN A 596 26.07 -6.44 30.36
CA GLN A 596 24.67 -6.69 29.99
C GLN A 596 24.02 -5.45 29.37
N ILE A 597 24.37 -4.25 29.85
CA ILE A 597 23.81 -2.99 29.35
C ILE A 597 24.42 -2.59 28.00
N ARG A 598 25.74 -2.75 27.81
CA ARG A 598 26.37 -2.64 26.48
C ARG A 598 25.68 -3.53 25.45
N LYS A 599 25.50 -4.82 25.77
CA LYS A 599 24.76 -5.78 24.94
C LYS A 599 23.30 -5.38 24.67
N ALA A 600 22.68 -4.54 25.50
CA ALA A 600 21.32 -4.04 25.30
C ALA A 600 21.26 -2.75 24.44
N CYS A 601 22.34 -1.97 24.36
CA CYS A 601 22.44 -0.84 23.43
C CYS A 601 22.88 -1.31 22.02
N GLU A 602 23.81 -2.26 21.96
CA GLU A 602 24.35 -2.90 20.74
C GLU A 602 23.32 -3.72 19.93
N ALA A 603 22.09 -3.86 20.41
CA ALA A 603 21.09 -4.76 19.84
C ALA A 603 19.75 -4.05 19.61
N THR A 604 19.06 -4.44 18.53
CA THR A 604 17.65 -4.09 18.33
C THR A 604 16.76 -5.13 18.99
N TYR A 605 15.46 -4.82 19.09
CA TYR A 605 14.49 -5.64 19.80
C TYR A 605 13.20 -5.82 19.01
N LEU A 606 12.81 -7.07 18.84
CA LEU A 606 11.51 -7.46 18.31
C LEU A 606 10.50 -7.53 19.47
N PHE A 607 9.46 -6.71 19.37
CA PHE A 607 8.31 -6.72 20.29
C PHE A 607 7.13 -7.42 19.60
N TRP A 608 6.62 -8.49 20.21
CA TRP A 608 5.45 -9.20 19.71
C TRP A 608 4.19 -8.32 19.79
N SER A 609 3.46 -8.22 18.67
CA SER A 609 2.15 -7.57 18.62
C SER A 609 1.03 -8.63 18.68
N GLY A 610 -0.20 -8.20 18.97
CA GLY A 610 -1.39 -9.04 18.88
C GLY A 610 -1.99 -9.14 17.47
N GLY A 611 -1.23 -8.78 16.43
CA GLY A 611 -1.68 -8.77 15.04
C GLY A 611 -0.71 -9.48 14.10
N ASN A 612 -0.99 -9.42 12.79
CA ASN A 612 -0.16 -10.04 11.75
C ASN A 612 1.06 -9.18 11.33
N SER A 613 1.40 -8.14 12.09
CA SER A 613 2.49 -7.21 11.77
C SER A 613 3.41 -6.99 12.97
N LEU A 614 4.71 -7.17 12.74
CA LEU A 614 5.78 -6.90 13.68
C LEU A 614 6.59 -5.69 13.20
N THR A 615 7.20 -4.94 14.13
CA THR A 615 8.04 -3.77 13.80
C THR A 615 9.33 -3.81 14.60
N ILE A 616 10.46 -3.60 13.93
CA ILE A 616 11.82 -3.64 14.49
C ILE A 616 12.53 -2.35 14.03
N LYS A 617 13.31 -1.69 14.91
CA LYS A 617 14.19 -0.58 14.49
C LYS A 617 15.45 -1.16 13.84
N VAL A 618 15.92 -0.63 12.72
CA VAL A 618 17.11 -1.18 12.02
C VAL A 618 18.27 -0.19 11.91
N ALA A 619 18.01 1.10 11.72
CA ALA A 619 19.08 2.10 11.58
C ALA A 619 18.60 3.52 11.96
N ARG A 620 19.52 4.48 11.97
CA ARG A 620 19.24 5.93 11.96
C ARG A 620 19.57 6.55 10.60
N SER A 621 19.06 7.75 10.32
CA SER A 621 19.48 8.57 9.17
C SER A 621 20.97 8.96 9.19
N SER A 622 21.56 9.12 10.38
CA SER A 622 23.00 9.39 10.57
C SER A 622 23.94 8.22 10.23
N GLN A 623 23.42 7.03 9.93
CA GLN A 623 24.22 5.88 9.52
C GLN A 623 24.30 5.79 7.99
N SER A 624 25.46 5.39 7.46
CA SER A 624 25.64 5.25 6.01
C SER A 624 24.71 4.18 5.39
N GLU A 625 24.44 4.29 4.08
CA GLU A 625 23.55 3.37 3.36
C GLU A 625 23.96 1.90 3.56
N GLN A 626 25.25 1.60 3.45
CA GLN A 626 25.82 0.27 3.64
C GLN A 626 25.52 -0.29 5.05
N GLN A 627 25.73 0.51 6.09
CA GLN A 627 25.46 0.10 7.48
C GLN A 627 23.96 -0.12 7.73
N CYS A 628 23.11 0.71 7.10
CA CYS A 628 21.66 0.56 7.13
C CYS A 628 21.20 -0.75 6.47
N VAL A 629 21.79 -1.12 5.32
CA VAL A 629 21.52 -2.39 4.62
C VAL A 629 21.99 -3.59 5.44
N GLU A 630 23.23 -3.58 5.93
CA GLU A 630 23.78 -4.67 6.75
C GLU A 630 22.97 -4.89 8.04
N ASN A 631 22.56 -3.81 8.70
CA ASN A 631 21.64 -3.88 9.85
C ASN A 631 20.28 -4.48 9.49
N ALA A 632 19.68 -4.03 8.38
CA ALA A 632 18.39 -4.53 7.93
C ALA A 632 18.47 -6.02 7.55
N LEU A 633 19.53 -6.45 6.86
CA LEU A 633 19.77 -7.85 6.51
C LEU A 633 19.97 -8.73 7.75
N ALA A 634 20.80 -8.30 8.70
CA ALA A 634 20.99 -8.99 9.99
C ALA A 634 19.67 -9.07 10.78
N ALA A 635 18.90 -7.99 10.83
CA ALA A 635 17.61 -7.95 11.52
C ALA A 635 16.55 -8.84 10.86
N ILE A 636 16.49 -8.90 9.51
CA ILE A 636 15.61 -9.81 8.77
C ILE A 636 15.96 -11.26 9.12
N ASN A 637 17.22 -11.66 8.95
CA ASN A 637 17.66 -13.04 9.18
C ASN A 637 17.37 -13.48 10.62
N ALA A 638 17.77 -12.68 11.61
CA ALA A 638 17.57 -12.97 13.02
C ALA A 638 16.09 -12.94 13.45
N ALA A 639 15.25 -12.08 12.86
CA ALA A 639 13.83 -12.02 13.19
C ALA A 639 13.04 -13.18 12.58
N VAL A 640 13.28 -13.52 11.31
CA VAL A 640 12.55 -14.59 10.61
C VAL A 640 12.82 -15.95 11.25
N GLU A 641 14.00 -16.19 11.83
CA GLU A 641 14.22 -17.39 12.66
C GLU A 641 13.27 -17.53 13.85
N LYS A 642 12.76 -16.42 14.40
CA LYS A 642 11.89 -16.41 15.59
C LYS A 642 10.40 -16.31 15.21
N VAL A 643 10.08 -16.10 13.93
CA VAL A 643 8.72 -16.13 13.40
C VAL A 643 8.20 -17.58 13.32
N PRO A 644 6.96 -17.86 13.76
CA PRO A 644 6.34 -19.18 13.57
C PRO A 644 6.32 -19.59 12.10
N ARG A 645 6.77 -20.82 11.79
CA ARG A 645 7.03 -21.33 10.42
C ARG A 645 8.15 -20.62 9.64
N LYS A 646 8.98 -19.80 10.28
CA LYS A 646 10.11 -19.08 9.65
C LYS A 646 9.67 -18.34 8.37
N TRP A 647 10.41 -18.50 7.27
CA TRP A 647 10.12 -17.87 5.97
C TRP A 647 8.72 -18.21 5.42
N GLU A 648 8.17 -19.41 5.66
CA GLU A 648 6.79 -19.73 5.22
C GLU A 648 5.73 -18.89 5.93
N GLY A 649 6.01 -18.47 7.17
CA GLY A 649 5.13 -17.66 8.00
C GLY A 649 5.18 -16.17 7.61
N VAL A 650 6.22 -15.73 6.91
CA VAL A 650 6.33 -14.37 6.37
C VAL A 650 5.41 -14.23 5.15
N GLN A 651 4.68 -13.12 5.11
CA GLN A 651 3.92 -12.70 3.93
C GLN A 651 4.67 -11.60 3.17
N ALA A 652 5.26 -10.63 3.88
CA ALA A 652 6.05 -9.56 3.27
C ALA A 652 7.01 -8.90 4.28
N LEU A 653 8.04 -8.23 3.76
CA LEU A 653 8.97 -7.36 4.50
C LEU A 653 8.95 -5.97 3.86
N PHE A 654 8.81 -4.93 4.68
CA PHE A 654 8.85 -3.54 4.24
C PHE A 654 9.83 -2.72 5.08
N LEU A 655 10.43 -1.69 4.49
CA LEU A 655 11.17 -0.64 5.21
C LEU A 655 10.39 0.68 5.19
N LYS A 656 10.43 1.45 6.29
CA LYS A 656 9.88 2.82 6.38
C LYS A 656 10.61 3.65 7.45
N THR A 657 10.49 4.97 7.41
CA THR A 657 10.84 5.85 8.54
C THR A 657 9.59 6.11 9.41
N ALA A 658 9.50 7.22 10.15
CA ALA A 658 8.28 7.58 10.87
C ALA A 658 7.10 7.82 9.91
N ASP A 659 7.27 8.82 9.03
CA ASP A 659 6.20 9.36 8.18
C ASP A 659 6.31 8.95 6.69
N SER A 660 7.37 8.23 6.31
CA SER A 660 7.49 7.67 4.96
C SER A 660 6.46 6.57 4.64
N VAL A 661 6.21 6.38 3.35
CA VAL A 661 5.57 5.18 2.79
C VAL A 661 6.44 3.94 3.07
N ALA A 662 5.80 2.78 3.21
CA ALA A 662 6.48 1.51 3.44
C ALA A 662 6.89 0.82 2.12
N LEU A 663 8.20 0.77 1.85
CA LEU A 663 8.77 0.21 0.64
C LEU A 663 8.93 -1.32 0.77
N PRO A 664 8.37 -2.14 -0.14
CA PRO A 664 8.50 -3.60 -0.08
C PRO A 664 9.90 -4.08 -0.48
N VAL A 665 10.50 -4.92 0.37
CA VAL A 665 11.79 -5.59 0.12
C VAL A 665 11.60 -7.08 -0.20
N TYR A 666 10.51 -7.66 0.28
CA TYR A 666 10.12 -9.06 0.03
C TYR A 666 8.61 -9.19 0.08
N GLN A 667 8.02 -10.00 -0.79
CA GLN A 667 6.61 -10.38 -0.71
C GLN A 667 6.41 -11.78 -1.27
N VAL A 668 5.73 -12.62 -0.50
CA VAL A 668 5.28 -13.94 -0.94
C VAL A 668 3.98 -13.77 -1.71
N LEU A 669 3.99 -14.17 -2.98
CA LEU A 669 2.76 -14.30 -3.76
C LEU A 669 1.84 -15.31 -3.06
N PRO A 670 0.52 -15.07 -2.98
CA PRO A 670 -0.40 -16.00 -2.35
C PRO A 670 -0.44 -17.32 -3.14
N ASP A 671 -0.08 -18.41 -2.47
CA ASP A 671 -0.20 -19.77 -3.01
C ASP A 671 -1.67 -20.02 -3.40
N ALA A 672 -1.93 -20.34 -4.67
CA ALA A 672 -3.26 -20.76 -5.09
C ALA A 672 -3.67 -22.03 -4.34
N ALA A 673 -4.92 -22.07 -3.87
CA ALA A 673 -5.48 -23.12 -3.01
C ALA A 673 -4.85 -23.26 -1.60
N GLN A 674 -5.01 -22.25 -0.74
CA GLN A 674 -5.40 -22.55 0.64
C GLN A 674 -6.92 -22.70 0.71
N LYS A 675 -7.40 -23.96 0.67
CA LYS A 675 -8.76 -24.26 1.14
C LYS A 675 -8.85 -23.80 2.59
N ILE A 676 -9.76 -22.86 2.87
CA ILE A 676 -10.24 -22.63 4.22
C ILE A 676 -11.24 -23.75 4.48
N GLU A 677 -10.83 -24.74 5.27
CA GLU A 677 -11.76 -25.69 5.86
C GLU A 677 -12.70 -24.92 6.81
N SER A 678 -13.96 -25.36 6.85
CA SER A 678 -15.15 -24.61 7.30
C SER A 678 -15.09 -24.12 8.74
#